data_AF-A0A4Q5X151-F1
#
_entry.id   AF-A0A4Q5X151-F1
#
_cell.length_a   1.000
_cell.length_b   1.000
_cell.length_c   1.000
_cell.angle_alpha   90.00
_cell.angle_beta   90.00
_cell.angle_gamma   90.00
#
_symmetry.space_group_name_H-M   'P 1'
#
loop_
_entity.id
_entity.type
_entity.pdbx_description
1 polymer ?
#
loop_
_entity_poly.entity_id
_entity_poly.type
_entity_poly.pdbx_seq_one_letter_code
_entity_poly.pdbx_strand_id
1 'polypeptide(L)'
;MSRDDYLYDVGGEPSMPPFRFSGVGMRVFPLRASYGRLQELCDRLLGGFPDVAEIRPIDGFVELLVLDYSSITSVDQPAFATYGQTEIFFMVPVMCKERATGKRRFAVITPYIFVDSPVSARLGRDLFGWPKEAAWYRRDEVASSPSMGAATQILSMDTEMLCATGPRTSRLLEIDDQPAREYLAFGRKRTPDDPPPLDLASVLRVLSRPWLIADRCFALWRRSLLDLVTQPTTPLEMRVINLKQFPQLNPEGTAAYQALTETPLRTTRLNGFGLIGEQKQLLGDPSGGCLIRIYEDPTWPVVSKLGLKYTDATPESSEPGARLVYRLRPVLPVWSNADFDQLPSRILASRGTPAVGAAGGTTGTRVPFNSTLGSRSLLGASRGTTLSGLELQLFGLSAEATAHQQIVDELNGLDMGVSLALPPLRNGQSMVVIAIATFKGMRADRLSLPDWHGTLVELFFPVLVRGGAGETTQPALLSHASFANSNALSNAMHEVLGSNCCLAKMRRGDTSNTAQGIDNRLHVFRLSASAVRQFQLGERAEVLPVIDVFGVPRERKDSGAREPVVTLMTDGIADLPILPLLRLKQVPSAEDSRKVSYQALVKTEWRGARGRTEDVGIDHEIRLFEYDSLNLVNRLGLQHNEPDVARALQESTDDNRDQWQVYRRPFAETRLVLENDVTIASEVLWERRLR
;
A
#
# COMPACT_ATOMS: atom_id res chain seq x y z
N MET A 1 -4.24 11.32 -26.47
CA MET A 1 -4.79 10.72 -25.25
C MET A 1 -6.28 10.94 -25.20
N SER A 2 -7.03 9.89 -24.85
CA SER A 2 -8.44 10.02 -24.44
C SER A 2 -8.50 10.73 -23.08
N ARG A 3 -9.62 11.42 -22.80
CA ARG A 3 -9.85 12.03 -21.48
C ARG A 3 -9.97 11.00 -20.35
N ASP A 4 -10.07 9.72 -20.71
CA ASP A 4 -10.25 8.62 -19.78
C ASP A 4 -8.95 7.90 -19.47
N ASP A 5 -7.84 8.32 -20.09
CA ASP A 5 -6.51 7.74 -19.90
C ASP A 5 -5.97 8.07 -18.49
N TYR A 6 -5.32 7.10 -17.89
CA TYR A 6 -4.52 7.27 -16.67
C TYR A 6 -3.25 8.05 -17.03
N LEU A 7 -3.01 9.18 -16.37
CA LEU A 7 -1.95 10.14 -16.76
C LEU A 7 -0.68 9.99 -15.89
N TYR A 8 -0.80 9.47 -14.66
CA TYR A 8 0.34 9.21 -13.79
C TYR A 8 1.10 7.95 -14.18
N ASP A 9 1.83 8.06 -15.28
CA ASP A 9 2.98 7.21 -15.56
C ASP A 9 4.24 7.99 -15.19
N VAL A 10 4.59 8.00 -13.90
CA VAL A 10 5.84 8.62 -13.42
C VAL A 10 6.94 7.56 -13.33
N GLY A 11 6.72 6.37 -13.91
CA GLY A 11 7.60 5.25 -13.65
C GLY A 11 7.11 3.91 -14.14
N GLY A 12 6.87 3.81 -15.44
CA GLY A 12 6.50 2.56 -16.08
C GLY A 12 5.04 2.20 -15.85
N GLU A 13 4.43 1.64 -16.89
CA GLU A 13 3.07 1.12 -16.81
C GLU A 13 2.95 0.21 -15.57
N PRO A 14 1.99 0.46 -14.66
CA PRO A 14 1.73 -0.48 -13.58
C PRO A 14 1.52 -1.84 -14.22
N SER A 15 2.22 -2.87 -13.74
CA SER A 15 2.07 -4.21 -14.27
C SER A 15 0.59 -4.56 -14.37
N MET A 16 0.12 -4.85 -15.57
CA MET A 16 -1.31 -4.95 -15.85
C MET A 16 -1.79 -6.39 -15.70
N PRO A 17 -3.00 -6.63 -15.15
CA PRO A 17 -3.65 -7.92 -15.35
C PRO A 17 -3.96 -8.12 -16.85
N PRO A 18 -3.99 -9.36 -17.36
CA PRO A 18 -3.95 -10.59 -16.57
C PRO A 18 -2.55 -10.88 -16.00
N PHE A 19 -2.53 -11.40 -14.77
CA PHE A 19 -1.30 -11.87 -14.13
C PHE A 19 -1.24 -13.39 -14.19
N ARG A 20 -0.03 -13.91 -14.36
CA ARG A 20 0.28 -15.32 -14.17
C ARG A 20 1.11 -15.49 -12.91
N PHE A 21 0.66 -16.43 -12.08
CA PHE A 21 1.35 -16.86 -10.87
C PHE A 21 1.80 -18.30 -11.08
N SER A 22 3.11 -18.55 -11.02
CA SER A 22 3.66 -19.90 -11.25
C SER A 22 4.28 -20.46 -9.97
N GLY A 23 4.00 -21.73 -9.68
CA GLY A 23 4.57 -22.46 -8.55
C GLY A 23 4.22 -21.85 -7.20
N VAL A 24 3.01 -21.30 -7.04
CA VAL A 24 2.59 -20.64 -5.79
C VAL A 24 2.47 -21.68 -4.69
N GLY A 25 3.35 -21.58 -3.69
CA GLY A 25 3.26 -22.39 -2.48
C GLY A 25 2.17 -21.82 -1.56
N MET A 26 1.18 -22.62 -1.21
CA MET A 26 0.09 -22.20 -0.33
C MET A 26 0.08 -23.06 0.94
N ARG A 27 -0.06 -22.42 2.10
CA ARG A 27 -0.42 -23.08 3.35
C ARG A 27 -1.75 -22.50 3.82
N VAL A 28 -2.74 -23.36 4.03
CA VAL A 28 -4.11 -22.98 4.39
C VAL A 28 -4.40 -23.50 5.78
N PHE A 29 -4.81 -22.59 6.66
CA PHE A 29 -5.13 -22.85 8.05
C PHE A 29 -6.60 -22.45 8.31
N PRO A 30 -7.56 -23.38 8.17
CA PRO A 30 -8.96 -23.08 8.47
C PRO A 30 -9.15 -22.78 9.97
N LEU A 31 -9.64 -21.58 10.28
CA LEU A 31 -9.90 -21.08 11.62
C LEU A 31 -11.40 -21.01 11.87
N ARG A 32 -11.85 -21.53 13.01
CA ARG A 32 -13.25 -21.39 13.42
C ARG A 32 -13.55 -19.94 13.77
N ALA A 33 -14.74 -19.48 13.41
CA ALA A 33 -15.22 -18.12 13.62
C ALA A 33 -16.70 -18.10 13.99
N SER A 34 -17.19 -16.93 14.40
CA SER A 34 -18.61 -16.68 14.63
C SER A 34 -19.31 -16.28 13.33
N TYR A 35 -20.25 -17.11 12.85
CA TYR A 35 -21.05 -16.79 11.66
C TYR A 35 -21.71 -15.41 11.75
N GLY A 36 -22.28 -15.05 12.91
CA GLY A 36 -22.92 -13.74 13.11
C GLY A 36 -21.97 -12.57 12.90
N ARG A 37 -20.72 -12.69 13.40
CA ARG A 37 -19.68 -11.67 13.19
C ARG A 37 -19.24 -11.59 11.73
N LEU A 38 -19.14 -12.73 11.05
CA LEU A 38 -18.84 -12.75 9.61
C LEU A 38 -19.97 -12.15 8.77
N GLN A 39 -21.23 -12.33 9.17
CA GLN A 39 -22.36 -11.69 8.50
C GLN A 39 -22.34 -10.18 8.74
N GLU A 40 -22.13 -9.73 9.99
CA GLU A 40 -21.94 -8.31 10.30
C GLU A 40 -20.79 -7.69 9.49
N LEU A 41 -19.70 -8.44 9.29
CA LEU A 41 -18.59 -8.04 8.44
C LEU A 41 -19.03 -7.89 6.98
N CYS A 42 -19.70 -8.90 6.40
CA CYS A 42 -20.21 -8.84 5.02
C CYS A 42 -21.18 -7.67 4.82
N ASP A 43 -22.11 -7.47 5.76
CA ASP A 43 -23.09 -6.39 5.73
C ASP A 43 -22.40 -5.02 5.78
N ARG A 44 -21.37 -4.88 6.63
CA ARG A 44 -20.61 -3.62 6.73
C ARG A 44 -19.76 -3.37 5.49
N LEU A 45 -19.02 -4.37 5.02
CA LEU A 45 -18.10 -4.26 3.88
C LEU A 45 -18.85 -4.06 2.56
N LEU A 46 -19.95 -4.79 2.35
CA LEU A 46 -20.55 -4.97 1.03
C LEU A 46 -22.04 -4.55 1.00
N GLY A 47 -22.68 -4.38 2.15
CA GLY A 47 -24.07 -3.94 2.25
C GLY A 47 -24.32 -2.51 1.77
N GLY A 48 -23.27 -1.78 1.38
CA GLY A 48 -23.38 -0.53 0.62
C GLY A 48 -23.95 -0.70 -0.80
N PHE A 49 -24.01 -1.92 -1.32
CA PHE A 49 -24.53 -2.24 -2.66
C PHE A 49 -25.69 -3.23 -2.59
N PRO A 50 -26.77 -2.91 -1.85
CA PRO A 50 -27.82 -3.86 -1.59
C PRO A 50 -28.51 -4.30 -2.88
N ASP A 51 -28.60 -3.46 -3.91
CA ASP A 51 -29.32 -3.75 -5.15
C ASP A 51 -28.56 -4.66 -6.13
N VAL A 52 -27.28 -4.94 -5.85
CA VAL A 52 -26.37 -5.62 -6.79
C VAL A 52 -26.28 -7.10 -6.45
N ALA A 53 -25.90 -7.39 -5.21
CA ALA A 53 -25.72 -8.74 -4.74
C ALA A 53 -26.09 -8.85 -3.26
N GLU A 54 -26.67 -9.99 -2.90
CA GLU A 54 -26.77 -10.44 -1.53
C GLU A 54 -25.58 -11.34 -1.23
N ILE A 55 -24.75 -10.94 -0.26
CA ILE A 55 -23.53 -11.66 0.11
C ILE A 55 -23.67 -12.14 1.55
N ARG A 56 -23.51 -13.45 1.74
CA ARG A 56 -23.59 -14.08 3.06
C ARG A 56 -22.39 -15.00 3.27
N PRO A 57 -21.80 -15.06 4.48
CA PRO A 57 -20.85 -16.11 4.80
C PRO A 57 -21.44 -17.48 4.51
N ILE A 58 -20.59 -18.37 4.03
CA ILE A 58 -20.97 -19.75 3.76
C ILE A 58 -21.09 -20.55 5.06
N ASP A 59 -20.21 -20.26 6.03
CA ASP A 59 -20.13 -20.92 7.34
C ASP A 59 -19.35 -20.02 8.33
N GLY A 60 -19.20 -20.44 9.59
CA GLY A 60 -18.35 -19.86 10.62
C GLY A 60 -16.89 -20.28 10.51
N PHE A 61 -16.30 -20.15 9.31
CA PHE A 61 -14.86 -20.36 9.10
C PHE A 61 -14.22 -19.16 8.40
N VAL A 62 -12.97 -18.92 8.77
CA VAL A 62 -12.04 -18.02 8.07
C VAL A 62 -10.83 -18.84 7.70
N GLU A 63 -10.40 -18.77 6.46
CA GLU A 63 -9.15 -19.40 6.04
C GLU A 63 -8.01 -18.39 6.23
N LEU A 64 -7.02 -18.74 7.06
CA LEU A 64 -5.74 -18.03 7.07
C LEU A 64 -4.84 -18.68 6.01
N LEU A 65 -4.43 -17.90 5.01
CA LEU A 65 -3.57 -18.36 3.93
C LEU A 65 -2.20 -17.71 4.07
N VAL A 66 -1.14 -18.51 3.87
CA VAL A 66 0.24 -18.06 3.70
C VAL A 66 0.66 -18.50 2.30
N LEU A 67 0.83 -17.54 1.40
CA LEU A 67 1.22 -17.77 0.02
C LEU A 67 2.68 -17.31 -0.20
N ASP A 68 3.39 -18.12 -0.97
CA ASP A 68 4.75 -17.84 -1.44
C ASP A 68 4.73 -17.83 -2.97
N TYR A 69 4.76 -16.64 -3.55
CA TYR A 69 4.82 -16.42 -4.98
C TYR A 69 6.28 -16.45 -5.42
N SER A 70 6.66 -17.51 -6.14
CA SER A 70 7.98 -17.58 -6.77
C SER A 70 8.14 -16.54 -7.87
N SER A 71 7.07 -16.33 -8.65
CA SER A 71 6.99 -15.38 -9.75
C SER A 71 5.56 -14.92 -9.96
N ILE A 72 5.36 -13.60 -9.97
CA ILE A 72 4.18 -12.90 -10.46
C ILE A 72 4.60 -12.22 -11.75
N THR A 73 3.91 -12.48 -12.85
CA THR A 73 4.25 -11.90 -14.16
C THR A 73 3.00 -11.33 -14.83
N SER A 74 3.04 -10.06 -15.26
CA SER A 74 2.01 -9.52 -16.18
C SER A 74 2.12 -10.24 -17.52
N VAL A 75 1.00 -10.78 -18.00
CA VAL A 75 0.96 -11.48 -19.29
C VAL A 75 1.18 -10.51 -20.46
N ASP A 76 0.64 -9.29 -20.34
CA ASP A 76 0.72 -8.28 -21.39
C ASP A 76 2.06 -7.51 -21.37
N GLN A 77 2.71 -7.42 -20.21
CA GLN A 77 3.97 -6.71 -20.02
C GLN A 77 5.02 -7.57 -19.27
N PRO A 78 5.44 -8.72 -19.81
CA PRO A 78 6.29 -9.67 -19.09
C PRO A 78 7.69 -9.10 -18.77
N ALA A 79 8.19 -8.16 -19.57
CA ALA A 79 9.51 -7.55 -19.41
C ALA A 79 9.62 -6.64 -18.17
N PHE A 80 8.50 -6.05 -17.72
CA PHE A 80 8.50 -5.00 -16.69
C PHE A 80 8.05 -5.50 -15.31
N ALA A 81 7.56 -6.72 -15.22
CA ALA A 81 6.66 -7.09 -14.13
C ALA A 81 6.87 -8.51 -13.57
N THR A 82 8.10 -9.00 -13.49
CA THR A 82 8.38 -10.25 -12.78
C THR A 82 8.92 -10.00 -11.38
N TYR A 83 8.14 -10.31 -10.36
CA TYR A 83 8.56 -10.21 -8.96
C TYR A 83 8.05 -11.37 -8.11
N GLY A 84 8.79 -11.69 -7.05
CA GLY A 84 8.36 -12.63 -6.01
C GLY A 84 7.67 -11.89 -4.87
N GLN A 85 6.87 -12.61 -4.08
CA GLN A 85 6.13 -12.03 -2.97
C GLN A 85 5.72 -13.10 -1.95
N THR A 86 5.75 -12.78 -0.66
CA THR A 86 5.00 -13.51 0.36
C THR A 86 3.71 -12.75 0.71
N GLU A 87 2.61 -13.46 0.81
CA GLU A 87 1.29 -12.89 1.11
C GLU A 87 0.61 -13.68 2.22
N ILE A 88 0.10 -12.97 3.22
CA ILE A 88 -0.68 -13.57 4.29
C ILE A 88 -2.04 -12.89 4.35
N PHE A 89 -3.12 -13.65 4.31
CA PHE A 89 -4.46 -13.07 4.38
C PHE A 89 -5.47 -13.96 5.07
N PHE A 90 -6.53 -13.30 5.52
CA PHE A 90 -7.72 -13.91 6.07
C PHE A 90 -8.80 -13.86 5.01
N MET A 91 -9.25 -15.03 4.58
CA MET A 91 -10.25 -15.21 3.53
C MET A 91 -11.55 -15.73 4.14
N VAL A 92 -12.67 -15.09 3.81
CA VAL A 92 -13.99 -15.50 4.24
C VAL A 92 -14.75 -16.07 3.04
N PRO A 93 -15.06 -17.38 3.01
CA PRO A 93 -15.91 -17.96 1.99
C PRO A 93 -17.33 -17.39 2.07
N VAL A 94 -17.88 -16.93 0.94
CA VAL A 94 -19.20 -16.32 0.85
C VAL A 94 -20.02 -16.86 -0.31
N MET A 95 -21.34 -16.84 -0.14
CA MET A 95 -22.30 -17.09 -1.21
C MET A 95 -22.76 -15.73 -1.74
N CYS A 96 -22.48 -15.46 -3.01
CA CYS A 96 -22.92 -14.26 -3.69
C CYS A 96 -24.17 -14.59 -4.52
N LYS A 97 -25.30 -13.98 -4.20
CA LYS A 97 -26.54 -14.07 -4.98
C LYS A 97 -26.75 -12.75 -5.71
N GLU A 98 -26.50 -12.76 -7.02
CA GLU A 98 -26.74 -11.61 -7.89
C GLU A 98 -28.23 -11.29 -7.94
N ARG A 99 -28.63 -10.03 -7.69
CA ARG A 99 -30.05 -9.69 -7.61
C ARG A 99 -30.73 -9.66 -8.96
N ALA A 100 -30.04 -9.15 -9.99
CA ALA A 100 -30.58 -9.05 -11.33
C ALA A 100 -30.94 -10.42 -11.93
N THR A 101 -30.14 -11.46 -11.65
CA THR A 101 -30.31 -12.80 -12.25
C THR A 101 -30.83 -13.84 -11.26
N GLY A 102 -30.78 -13.56 -9.95
CA GLY A 102 -31.01 -14.54 -8.90
C GLY A 102 -29.92 -15.62 -8.79
N LYS A 103 -28.89 -15.60 -9.64
CA LYS A 103 -27.86 -16.64 -9.71
C LYS A 103 -26.99 -16.60 -8.45
N ARG A 104 -26.82 -17.77 -7.84
CA ARG A 104 -25.93 -17.99 -6.69
C ARG A 104 -24.58 -18.49 -7.16
N ARG A 105 -23.51 -17.92 -6.62
CA ARG A 105 -22.13 -18.30 -6.93
C ARG A 105 -21.30 -18.33 -5.65
N PHE A 106 -20.36 -19.26 -5.60
CA PHE A 106 -19.28 -19.24 -4.63
C PHE A 106 -18.37 -18.04 -4.92
N ALA A 107 -17.99 -17.32 -3.88
CA ALA A 107 -17.00 -16.27 -3.92
C ALA A 107 -16.25 -16.23 -2.57
N VAL A 108 -15.22 -15.40 -2.50
CA VAL A 108 -14.47 -15.16 -1.28
C VAL A 108 -14.26 -13.66 -1.10
N ILE A 109 -14.12 -13.21 0.14
CA ILE A 109 -13.76 -11.83 0.47
C ILE A 109 -12.49 -11.84 1.33
N THR A 110 -11.64 -10.83 1.19
CA THR A 110 -10.34 -10.78 1.87
C THR A 110 -10.24 -9.52 2.74
N PRO A 111 -10.82 -9.54 3.96
CA PRO A 111 -10.84 -8.37 4.85
C PRO A 111 -9.47 -7.91 5.35
N TYR A 112 -8.50 -8.83 5.45
CA TYR A 112 -7.14 -8.50 5.90
C TYR A 112 -6.16 -9.25 5.00
N ILE A 113 -5.22 -8.51 4.40
CA ILE A 113 -4.21 -9.06 3.52
C ILE A 113 -2.92 -8.26 3.66
N PHE A 114 -1.82 -8.97 3.83
CA PHE A 114 -0.50 -8.44 4.12
C PHE A 114 0.48 -8.97 3.09
N VAL A 115 1.41 -8.14 2.64
CA VAL A 115 2.37 -8.45 1.58
C VAL A 115 3.75 -7.84 1.87
N ASP A 116 4.82 -8.50 1.44
CA ASP A 116 6.18 -7.95 1.53
C ASP A 116 6.58 -7.08 0.34
N SER A 117 5.75 -7.02 -0.70
CA SER A 117 5.99 -6.17 -1.87
C SER A 117 5.13 -4.89 -1.77
N PRO A 118 5.73 -3.69 -1.58
CA PRO A 118 5.00 -2.43 -1.57
C PRO A 118 4.26 -2.17 -2.89
N VAL A 119 4.83 -2.63 -4.00
CA VAL A 119 4.19 -2.55 -5.34
C VAL A 119 2.90 -3.38 -5.35
N SER A 120 2.95 -4.63 -4.86
CA SER A 120 1.75 -5.46 -4.76
C SER A 120 0.72 -4.87 -3.80
N ALA A 121 1.17 -4.27 -2.69
CA ALA A 121 0.27 -3.63 -1.73
C ALA A 121 -0.55 -2.53 -2.42
N ARG A 122 0.15 -1.62 -3.10
CA ARG A 122 -0.47 -0.53 -3.84
C ARG A 122 -1.37 -1.02 -4.98
N LEU A 123 -0.86 -1.87 -5.87
CA LEU A 123 -1.63 -2.38 -7.02
C LEU A 123 -2.88 -3.16 -6.57
N GLY A 124 -2.78 -3.93 -5.49
CA GLY A 124 -3.93 -4.65 -4.93
C GLY A 124 -5.06 -3.72 -4.50
N ARG A 125 -4.71 -2.61 -3.83
CA ARG A 125 -5.68 -1.59 -3.41
C ARG A 125 -6.23 -0.83 -4.60
N ASP A 126 -5.33 -0.35 -5.45
CA ASP A 126 -5.65 0.55 -6.55
C ASP A 126 -6.47 -0.14 -7.63
N LEU A 127 -6.12 -1.37 -8.01
CA LEU A 127 -6.81 -2.09 -9.09
C LEU A 127 -7.99 -2.88 -8.55
N PHE A 128 -7.75 -3.69 -7.52
CA PHE A 128 -8.67 -4.76 -7.13
C PHE A 128 -9.51 -4.44 -5.90
N GLY A 129 -9.20 -3.37 -5.17
CA GLY A 129 -9.83 -3.07 -3.89
C GLY A 129 -9.42 -4.03 -2.77
N TRP A 130 -8.34 -4.79 -2.95
CA TRP A 130 -7.77 -5.59 -1.88
C TRP A 130 -7.17 -4.67 -0.82
N PRO A 131 -7.52 -4.80 0.47
CA PRO A 131 -6.96 -3.96 1.53
C PRO A 131 -5.54 -4.44 1.90
N LYS A 132 -4.65 -4.50 0.91
CA LYS A 132 -3.27 -4.97 1.07
C LYS A 132 -2.44 -3.96 1.85
N GLU A 133 -1.66 -4.48 2.78
CA GLU A 133 -0.77 -3.68 3.61
C GLU A 133 0.63 -4.27 3.60
N ALA A 134 1.64 -3.39 3.68
CA ALA A 134 3.02 -3.82 3.76
C ALA A 134 3.30 -4.52 5.09
N ALA A 135 3.95 -5.68 5.04
CA ALA A 135 4.38 -6.47 6.18
C ALA A 135 5.78 -7.05 5.96
N TRP A 136 6.43 -7.43 7.05
CA TRP A 136 7.74 -8.06 7.05
C TRP A 136 7.63 -9.46 7.61
N TYR A 137 8.15 -10.44 6.88
CA TYR A 137 8.11 -11.83 7.28
C TYR A 137 9.48 -12.28 7.78
N ARG A 138 9.48 -13.12 8.81
CA ARG A 138 10.65 -13.89 9.19
C ARG A 138 10.28 -15.36 9.04
N ARG A 139 11.00 -16.03 8.15
CA ARG A 139 11.04 -17.49 8.11
C ARG A 139 12.30 -17.86 8.87
N ASP A 140 12.16 -18.46 10.04
CA ASP A 140 13.35 -18.91 10.75
C ASP A 140 14.01 -20.03 9.92
N GLU A 141 15.28 -19.81 9.58
CA GLU A 141 16.22 -20.91 9.38
C GLU A 141 16.20 -21.70 10.69
N VAL A 142 15.63 -22.91 10.64
CA VAL A 142 15.54 -23.91 11.72
C VAL A 142 16.36 -23.49 12.93
N ALA A 143 15.71 -22.90 13.95
CA ALA A 143 16.38 -22.45 15.16
C ALA A 143 17.32 -23.56 15.62
N SER A 144 18.62 -23.32 15.56
CA SER A 144 19.67 -24.31 15.77
C SER A 144 19.82 -24.73 17.24
N SER A 145 18.74 -24.65 18.02
CA SER A 145 18.67 -25.09 19.41
C SER A 145 17.73 -26.30 19.55
N PRO A 146 18.28 -27.52 19.61
CA PRO A 146 17.54 -28.78 19.55
C PRO A 146 17.04 -29.19 20.95
N SER A 147 16.37 -28.30 21.68
CA SER A 147 15.60 -28.80 22.81
C SER A 147 14.40 -29.57 22.24
N MET A 148 14.33 -30.87 22.50
CA MET A 148 13.38 -31.86 21.96
C MET A 148 11.91 -31.62 22.41
N GLY A 149 11.56 -30.36 22.66
CA GLY A 149 10.37 -29.91 23.35
C GLY A 149 10.02 -28.44 23.19
N ALA A 150 10.86 -27.64 22.53
CA ALA A 150 10.46 -26.30 22.15
C ALA A 150 9.56 -26.36 20.91
N ALA A 151 8.55 -25.50 20.87
CA ALA A 151 7.81 -25.24 19.64
C ALA A 151 8.76 -24.65 18.59
N THR A 152 8.65 -25.09 17.34
CA THR A 152 9.42 -24.53 16.23
C THR A 152 8.59 -23.43 15.59
N GLN A 153 9.05 -22.18 15.63
CA GLN A 153 8.40 -21.10 14.89
C GLN A 153 8.54 -21.38 13.40
N ILE A 154 7.41 -21.57 12.71
CA ILE A 154 7.36 -21.79 11.25
C ILE A 154 7.43 -20.44 10.53
N LEU A 155 6.73 -19.45 11.07
CA LEU A 155 6.54 -18.16 10.44
C LEU A 155 6.21 -17.10 11.48
N SER A 156 6.77 -15.92 11.29
CA SER A 156 6.25 -14.73 11.94
C SER A 156 6.10 -13.56 10.97
N MET A 157 5.13 -12.70 11.28
CA MET A 157 4.81 -11.52 10.49
C MET A 157 4.75 -10.30 11.42
N ASP A 158 5.59 -9.33 11.09
CA ASP A 158 5.56 -7.99 11.64
C ASP A 158 4.85 -7.07 10.64
N THR A 159 4.08 -6.10 11.11
CA THR A 159 3.48 -5.08 10.25
C THR A 159 3.54 -3.73 10.96
N GLU A 160 3.39 -2.67 10.18
CA GLU A 160 3.31 -1.33 10.74
C GLU A 160 1.94 -1.16 11.44
N MET A 161 1.98 -0.70 12.69
CA MET A 161 0.85 -0.42 13.57
C MET A 161 0.80 1.08 13.82
N LEU A 162 -0.39 1.66 13.94
CA LEU A 162 -0.53 3.04 14.39
C LEU A 162 -0.76 3.04 15.91
N CYS A 163 0.22 3.52 16.68
CA CYS A 163 0.04 3.76 18.11
C CYS A 163 0.11 5.25 18.43
N ALA A 164 -0.26 5.65 19.64
CA ALA A 164 -0.23 7.05 20.07
C ALA A 164 1.15 7.71 19.86
N THR A 165 2.23 6.93 19.95
CA THR A 165 3.60 7.38 19.73
C THR A 165 4.07 7.25 18.27
N GLY A 166 3.14 7.30 17.31
CA GLY A 166 3.45 7.19 15.88
C GLY A 166 3.41 5.76 15.32
N PRO A 167 3.82 5.56 14.06
CA PRO A 167 3.88 4.24 13.46
C PRO A 167 5.01 3.42 14.09
N ARG A 168 4.69 2.19 14.49
CA ARG A 168 5.68 1.22 14.96
C ARG A 168 5.55 -0.07 14.18
N THR A 169 6.67 -0.70 13.86
CA THR A 169 6.64 -2.08 13.36
C THR A 169 6.45 -3.01 14.56
N SER A 170 5.44 -3.88 14.51
CA SER A 170 5.16 -4.80 15.60
C SER A 170 4.64 -6.14 15.10
N ARG A 171 4.85 -7.20 15.90
CA ARG A 171 4.36 -8.55 15.64
C ARG A 171 2.84 -8.54 15.53
N LEU A 172 2.30 -9.15 14.48
CA LEU A 172 0.87 -9.37 14.28
C LEU A 172 0.51 -10.84 14.34
N LEU A 173 1.35 -11.71 13.75
CA LEU A 173 1.06 -13.13 13.59
C LEU A 173 2.30 -13.98 13.83
N GLU A 174 2.11 -15.12 14.49
CA GLU A 174 3.06 -16.23 14.53
C GLU A 174 2.35 -17.54 14.22
N ILE A 175 3.06 -18.46 13.55
CA ILE A 175 2.63 -19.83 13.36
C ILE A 175 3.75 -20.72 13.87
N ASP A 176 3.46 -21.56 14.84
CA ASP A 176 4.40 -22.51 15.41
C ASP A 176 3.98 -23.95 15.13
N ASP A 177 4.96 -24.82 14.97
CA ASP A 177 4.81 -26.26 15.11
C ASP A 177 5.02 -26.67 16.57
N GLN A 178 3.97 -27.10 17.26
CA GLN A 178 4.06 -27.60 18.63
C GLN A 178 4.59 -29.03 18.63
N PRO A 179 5.52 -29.40 19.53
CA PRO A 179 5.95 -30.78 19.65
C PRO A 179 4.75 -31.67 19.99
N ALA A 180 4.79 -32.95 19.60
CA ALA A 180 3.72 -33.92 19.82
C ALA A 180 3.46 -34.29 21.31
N ARG A 181 3.92 -33.46 22.26
CA ARG A 181 4.23 -33.79 23.65
C ARG A 181 3.03 -34.17 24.53
N GLU A 182 1.78 -34.00 24.10
CA GLU A 182 0.63 -34.29 24.97
C GLU A 182 -0.29 -35.43 24.52
N TYR A 183 -0.22 -35.91 23.27
CA TYR A 183 -1.14 -36.97 22.81
C TYR A 183 -0.67 -38.38 23.16
N LEU A 184 0.64 -38.57 23.40
CA LEU A 184 1.21 -39.85 23.86
C LEU A 184 1.21 -39.99 25.40
N ALA A 185 0.83 -38.94 26.15
CA ALA A 185 0.58 -39.06 27.57
C ALA A 185 -0.77 -39.76 27.78
N PHE A 186 -0.75 -41.11 27.77
CA PHE A 186 -1.83 -41.96 28.26
C PHE A 186 -2.26 -41.48 29.66
N GLY A 187 -3.25 -40.58 29.76
CA GLY A 187 -3.67 -40.05 31.06
C GLY A 187 -4.49 -38.76 31.07
N ARG A 188 -4.48 -37.92 30.01
CA ARG A 188 -5.35 -36.75 29.99
C ARG A 188 -6.80 -37.19 29.73
N LYS A 189 -7.71 -36.93 30.68
CA LYS A 189 -9.16 -37.12 30.47
C LYS A 189 -9.59 -36.19 29.34
N ARG A 190 -10.08 -36.77 28.24
CA ARG A 190 -10.73 -36.05 27.15
C ARG A 190 -11.85 -35.16 27.69
N THR A 191 -11.87 -33.92 27.24
CA THR A 191 -13.01 -33.02 27.40
C THR A 191 -14.07 -33.34 26.33
N PRO A 192 -15.34 -32.98 26.54
CA PRO A 192 -16.40 -33.15 25.53
C PRO A 192 -16.11 -32.45 24.18
N ASP A 193 -15.22 -31.45 24.19
CA ASP A 193 -14.83 -30.68 23.00
C ASP A 193 -13.64 -31.31 22.23
N ASP A 194 -13.01 -32.37 22.75
CA ASP A 194 -11.86 -33.01 22.10
C ASP A 194 -12.29 -33.93 20.94
N PRO A 195 -11.65 -33.84 19.77
CA PRO A 195 -11.93 -34.69 18.65
C PRO A 195 -11.45 -36.15 18.90
N PRO A 196 -12.13 -37.16 18.35
CA PRO A 196 -11.73 -38.56 18.47
C PRO A 196 -10.50 -38.89 17.60
N PRO A 197 -9.77 -39.99 17.90
CA PRO A 197 -8.55 -40.35 17.19
C PRO A 197 -8.85 -40.76 15.75
N LEU A 198 -7.91 -40.50 14.83
CA LEU A 198 -8.09 -40.66 13.39
C LEU A 198 -7.31 -41.88 12.83
N ASP A 199 -7.93 -43.04 12.66
CA ASP A 199 -7.44 -44.06 11.70
C ASP A 199 -7.86 -43.72 10.25
N LEU A 200 -7.36 -44.39 9.19
CA LEU A 200 -7.74 -44.10 7.79
C LEU A 200 -9.26 -44.20 7.57
N ALA A 201 -9.90 -45.16 8.24
CA ALA A 201 -11.34 -45.31 8.26
C ALA A 201 -12.01 -44.11 8.95
N SER A 202 -11.37 -43.47 9.92
CA SER A 202 -11.78 -42.29 10.69
C SER A 202 -11.41 -40.99 10.02
N VAL A 203 -10.40 -40.91 9.16
CA VAL A 203 -10.20 -39.80 8.22
C VAL A 203 -11.36 -39.81 7.23
N LEU A 204 -11.67 -40.97 6.62
CA LEU A 204 -12.88 -41.15 5.82
C LEU A 204 -14.16 -40.94 6.65
N ARG A 205 -14.20 -41.34 7.93
CA ARG A 205 -15.35 -41.15 8.83
C ARG A 205 -15.51 -39.69 9.25
N VAL A 206 -14.44 -38.95 9.52
CA VAL A 206 -14.41 -37.52 9.86
C VAL A 206 -14.79 -36.71 8.63
N LEU A 207 -14.19 -36.99 7.48
CA LEU A 207 -14.64 -36.45 6.19
C LEU A 207 -16.09 -36.85 5.83
N SER A 208 -16.66 -37.86 6.50
CA SER A 208 -18.06 -38.26 6.39
C SER A 208 -18.90 -38.06 7.68
N ARG A 209 -18.45 -37.24 8.64
CA ARG A 209 -19.21 -37.03 9.90
C ARG A 209 -20.35 -36.06 9.68
N PRO A 210 -21.52 -36.27 10.31
CA PRO A 210 -22.69 -35.40 10.16
C PRO A 210 -22.43 -33.93 10.50
N TRP A 211 -21.45 -33.56 11.34
CA TRP A 211 -21.12 -32.14 11.60
C TRP A 211 -20.12 -31.54 10.60
N LEU A 212 -19.40 -32.37 9.83
CA LEU A 212 -18.65 -32.00 8.62
C LEU A 212 -19.52 -32.12 7.34
N ILE A 213 -20.67 -32.81 7.41
CA ILE A 213 -21.65 -32.98 6.32
C ILE A 213 -22.88 -32.07 6.49
N ALA A 214 -23.26 -31.67 7.72
CA ALA A 214 -24.49 -30.92 8.00
C ALA A 214 -24.45 -29.53 7.39
N ASP A 215 -23.25 -28.96 7.25
CA ASP A 215 -23.05 -27.81 6.40
C ASP A 215 -22.86 -28.28 4.95
N ARG A 216 -23.93 -28.09 4.15
CA ARG A 216 -23.94 -28.23 2.67
C ARG A 216 -22.73 -27.55 2.00
N CYS A 217 -22.10 -26.65 2.72
CA CYS A 217 -20.98 -25.79 2.38
C CYS A 217 -19.60 -26.48 2.46
N PHE A 218 -19.32 -27.28 3.50
CA PHE A 218 -18.08 -28.07 3.53
C PHE A 218 -18.10 -29.15 2.43
N ALA A 219 -19.29 -29.64 2.06
CA ALA A 219 -19.47 -30.48 0.88
C ALA A 219 -19.15 -29.75 -0.44
N LEU A 220 -19.37 -28.43 -0.54
CA LEU A 220 -18.97 -27.63 -1.71
C LEU A 220 -17.47 -27.37 -1.74
N TRP A 221 -16.85 -27.01 -0.61
CA TRP A 221 -15.39 -26.87 -0.51
C TRP A 221 -14.68 -28.21 -0.79
N ARG A 222 -15.15 -29.29 -0.16
CA ARG A 222 -14.71 -30.66 -0.42
C ARG A 222 -14.92 -31.04 -1.88
N ARG A 223 -16.03 -30.66 -2.51
CA ARG A 223 -16.28 -30.94 -3.92
C ARG A 223 -15.33 -30.15 -4.82
N SER A 224 -15.06 -28.89 -4.54
CA SER A 224 -14.02 -28.13 -5.27
C SER A 224 -12.64 -28.75 -5.08
N LEU A 225 -12.30 -29.21 -3.87
CA LEU A 225 -11.04 -29.90 -3.57
C LEU A 225 -10.97 -31.28 -4.23
N LEU A 226 -12.08 -32.03 -4.24
CA LEU A 226 -12.20 -33.31 -4.95
C LEU A 226 -12.15 -33.09 -6.46
N ASP A 227 -12.83 -32.10 -7.00
CA ASP A 227 -12.83 -31.77 -8.43
C ASP A 227 -11.42 -31.33 -8.86
N LEU A 228 -10.69 -30.61 -8.01
CA LEU A 228 -9.28 -30.28 -8.23
C LEU A 228 -8.37 -31.53 -8.27
N VAL A 229 -8.65 -32.52 -7.42
CA VAL A 229 -7.86 -33.77 -7.34
C VAL A 229 -8.30 -34.80 -8.38
N THR A 230 -9.58 -34.85 -8.76
CA THR A 230 -10.19 -35.89 -9.60
C THR A 230 -10.45 -35.45 -11.03
N GLN A 231 -10.53 -34.15 -11.30
CA GLN A 231 -10.74 -33.56 -12.63
C GLN A 231 -9.72 -32.44 -12.90
N PRO A 232 -8.41 -32.74 -12.92
CA PRO A 232 -7.34 -31.75 -13.06
C PRO A 232 -7.39 -30.96 -14.39
N THR A 233 -8.22 -31.37 -15.35
CA THR A 233 -8.37 -30.70 -16.65
C THR A 233 -9.34 -29.52 -16.64
N THR A 234 -10.20 -29.39 -15.62
CA THR A 234 -11.17 -28.30 -15.55
C THR A 234 -10.63 -27.21 -14.62
N PRO A 235 -10.37 -25.99 -15.11
CA PRO A 235 -9.85 -24.93 -14.27
C PRO A 235 -10.83 -24.58 -13.15
N LEU A 236 -10.36 -24.61 -11.90
CA LEU A 236 -11.14 -24.12 -10.77
C LEU A 236 -11.09 -22.59 -10.78
N GLU A 237 -12.24 -21.94 -10.93
CA GLU A 237 -12.34 -20.48 -10.88
C GLU A 237 -12.87 -20.03 -9.52
N MET A 238 -12.01 -19.38 -8.74
CA MET A 238 -12.38 -18.69 -7.51
C MET A 238 -12.67 -17.23 -7.82
N ARG A 239 -13.78 -16.71 -7.30
CA ARG A 239 -14.15 -15.30 -7.47
C ARG A 239 -13.87 -14.55 -6.19
N VAL A 240 -13.00 -13.55 -6.26
CA VAL A 240 -12.68 -12.69 -5.13
C VAL A 240 -13.46 -11.40 -5.25
N ILE A 241 -14.31 -11.10 -4.26
CA ILE A 241 -15.13 -9.89 -4.22
C ILE A 241 -14.54 -8.94 -3.19
N ASN A 242 -14.33 -7.67 -3.57
CA ASN A 242 -13.82 -6.66 -2.64
C ASN A 242 -14.51 -5.32 -2.78
N LEU A 243 -14.38 -4.50 -1.74
CA LEU A 243 -14.76 -3.10 -1.76
C LEU A 243 -13.53 -2.25 -2.06
N LYS A 244 -13.42 -1.81 -3.31
CA LYS A 244 -12.50 -0.74 -3.70
C LYS A 244 -13.07 0.58 -3.22
N GLN A 245 -12.28 1.40 -2.53
CA GLN A 245 -12.75 2.69 -2.01
C GLN A 245 -11.62 3.69 -1.88
N PHE A 246 -11.94 4.97 -2.15
CA PHE A 246 -11.00 6.07 -1.97
C PHE A 246 -11.66 7.17 -1.13
N PRO A 247 -10.97 7.69 -0.11
CA PRO A 247 -11.54 8.69 0.78
C PRO A 247 -11.77 10.00 0.03
N GLN A 248 -12.82 10.72 0.43
CA GLN A 248 -13.01 12.11 0.05
C GLN A 248 -12.22 13.02 0.99
N LEU A 249 -11.85 14.21 0.53
CA LEU A 249 -11.23 15.26 1.35
C LEU A 249 -12.29 15.95 2.22
N ASN A 250 -12.95 15.21 3.10
CA ASN A 250 -13.89 15.77 4.06
C ASN A 250 -13.80 15.11 5.45
N PRO A 251 -14.02 15.90 6.52
CA PRO A 251 -13.89 15.43 7.91
C PRO A 251 -14.94 14.38 8.31
N GLU A 252 -15.94 14.17 7.47
CA GLU A 252 -17.04 13.24 7.74
C GLU A 252 -16.64 11.78 7.51
N GLY A 253 -15.49 11.53 6.86
CA GLY A 253 -15.02 10.18 6.57
C GLY A 253 -15.88 9.51 5.50
N THR A 254 -16.17 10.23 4.43
CA THR A 254 -16.90 9.69 3.27
C THR A 254 -15.94 9.25 2.17
N ALA A 255 -16.41 8.41 1.26
CA ALA A 255 -15.65 7.98 0.09
C ALA A 255 -15.97 8.87 -1.12
N ALA A 256 -14.92 9.32 -1.82
CA ALA A 256 -15.05 9.99 -3.11
C ALA A 256 -15.47 9.00 -4.21
N TYR A 257 -15.03 7.74 -4.07
CA TYR A 257 -15.34 6.63 -4.95
C TYR A 257 -15.42 5.34 -4.15
N GLN A 258 -16.40 4.50 -4.46
CA GLN A 258 -16.49 3.10 -4.02
C GLN A 258 -16.93 2.22 -5.18
N ALA A 259 -16.35 1.04 -5.28
CA ALA A 259 -16.80 0.01 -6.21
C ALA A 259 -16.71 -1.37 -5.58
N LEU A 260 -17.71 -2.18 -5.90
CA LEU A 260 -17.69 -3.62 -5.65
C LEU A 260 -17.01 -4.28 -6.84
N THR A 261 -15.80 -4.79 -6.62
CA THR A 261 -14.98 -5.44 -7.65
C THR A 261 -15.11 -6.95 -7.55
N GLU A 262 -15.09 -7.64 -8.68
CA GLU A 262 -15.01 -9.09 -8.77
C GLU A 262 -13.77 -9.47 -9.59
N THR A 263 -12.83 -10.19 -8.98
CA THR A 263 -11.60 -10.66 -9.61
C THR A 263 -11.65 -12.17 -9.75
N PRO A 264 -11.66 -12.72 -10.98
CA PRO A 264 -11.52 -14.15 -11.21
C PRO A 264 -10.07 -14.60 -11.02
N LEU A 265 -9.87 -15.59 -10.14
CA LEU A 265 -8.62 -16.33 -9.99
C LEU A 265 -8.84 -17.74 -10.51
N ARG A 266 -8.15 -18.11 -11.58
CA ARG A 266 -8.27 -19.40 -12.23
C ARG A 266 -7.07 -20.26 -11.89
N THR A 267 -7.26 -21.37 -11.18
CA THR A 267 -6.22 -22.39 -11.03
C THR A 267 -6.02 -23.07 -12.37
N THR A 268 -4.81 -22.95 -12.93
CA THR A 268 -4.44 -23.56 -14.21
C THR A 268 -3.78 -24.92 -14.02
N ARG A 269 -3.09 -25.12 -12.89
CA ARG A 269 -2.40 -26.37 -12.57
C ARG A 269 -2.28 -26.58 -11.07
N LEU A 270 -2.51 -27.80 -10.59
CA LEU A 270 -2.15 -28.24 -9.23
C LEU A 270 -0.88 -29.08 -9.32
N ASN A 271 0.22 -28.58 -8.74
CA ASN A 271 1.54 -29.24 -8.75
C ASN A 271 1.74 -30.15 -7.53
N GLY A 272 1.07 -29.88 -6.41
CA GLY A 272 1.15 -30.70 -5.21
C GLY A 272 0.10 -30.32 -4.17
N PHE A 273 -0.19 -31.25 -3.26
CA PHE A 273 -1.16 -31.08 -2.17
C PHE A 273 -0.84 -32.06 -1.03
N GLY A 274 -1.04 -31.64 0.23
CA GLY A 274 -0.89 -32.52 1.38
C GLY A 274 -1.35 -31.90 2.70
N LEU A 275 -1.34 -32.71 3.76
CA LEU A 275 -1.65 -32.27 5.13
C LEU A 275 -0.42 -31.63 5.79
N ILE A 276 -0.63 -30.57 6.58
CA ILE A 276 0.43 -29.99 7.43
C ILE A 276 0.44 -30.75 8.76
N GLY A 277 1.59 -31.28 9.16
CA GLY A 277 1.71 -32.07 10.40
C GLY A 277 0.97 -33.41 10.32
N GLU A 278 1.03 -34.08 9.16
CA GLU A 278 0.34 -35.33 8.85
C GLU A 278 0.41 -36.36 9.99
N GLN A 279 1.60 -36.60 10.55
CA GLN A 279 1.78 -37.54 11.67
C GLN A 279 0.91 -37.18 12.88
N LYS A 280 0.82 -35.88 13.23
CA LYS A 280 0.02 -35.41 14.37
C LYS A 280 -1.48 -35.49 14.06
N GLN A 281 -1.87 -35.23 12.81
CA GLN A 281 -3.24 -35.42 12.36
C GLN A 281 -3.66 -36.90 12.41
N LEU A 282 -2.80 -37.83 11.98
CA LEU A 282 -3.01 -39.27 12.11
C LEU A 282 -3.08 -39.72 13.59
N LEU A 283 -2.40 -39.01 14.49
CA LEU A 283 -2.50 -39.23 15.93
C LEU A 283 -3.73 -38.55 16.58
N GLY A 284 -4.60 -37.91 15.79
CA GLY A 284 -5.87 -37.34 16.24
C GLY A 284 -5.84 -35.85 16.60
N ASP A 285 -4.73 -35.15 16.37
CA ASP A 285 -4.68 -33.68 16.50
C ASP A 285 -5.07 -33.01 15.17
N PRO A 286 -6.31 -32.51 15.02
CA PRO A 286 -6.75 -31.91 13.75
C PRO A 286 -6.00 -30.62 13.44
N SER A 287 -5.28 -30.02 14.39
CA SER A 287 -4.46 -28.84 14.11
C SER A 287 -3.14 -29.17 13.42
N GLY A 288 -2.80 -30.45 13.28
CA GLY A 288 -1.50 -30.86 12.76
C GLY A 288 -0.34 -30.41 13.66
N GLY A 289 -0.59 -30.16 14.95
CA GLY A 289 0.36 -29.54 15.86
C GLY A 289 0.55 -28.04 15.65
N CYS A 290 -0.16 -27.40 14.72
CA CYS A 290 0.00 -25.97 14.49
C CYS A 290 -0.66 -25.15 15.59
N LEU A 291 0.07 -24.16 16.11
CA LEU A 291 -0.45 -23.12 16.99
C LEU A 291 -0.27 -21.77 16.31
N ILE A 292 -1.35 -21.03 16.17
CA ILE A 292 -1.32 -19.70 15.58
C ILE A 292 -1.49 -18.68 16.70
N ARG A 293 -0.59 -17.70 16.79
CA ARG A 293 -0.73 -16.56 17.70
C ARG A 293 -1.06 -15.31 16.91
N ILE A 294 -2.14 -14.64 17.29
CA ILE A 294 -2.52 -13.33 16.74
C ILE A 294 -2.41 -12.30 17.85
N TYR A 295 -1.61 -11.28 17.61
CA TYR A 295 -1.40 -10.17 18.51
C TYR A 295 -2.42 -9.09 18.16
N GLU A 296 -3.49 -8.97 18.93
CA GLU A 296 -4.55 -8.01 18.63
C GLU A 296 -4.02 -6.59 18.82
N ASP A 297 -4.33 -5.73 17.86
CA ASP A 297 -4.00 -4.31 17.89
C ASP A 297 -5.22 -3.51 17.38
N PRO A 298 -5.51 -2.32 17.93
CA PRO A 298 -6.60 -1.49 17.42
C PRO A 298 -6.48 -1.15 15.93
N THR A 299 -5.26 -1.15 15.37
CA THR A 299 -5.00 -0.99 13.94
C THR A 299 -5.51 -2.18 13.13
N TRP A 300 -5.26 -3.40 13.65
CA TRP A 300 -5.62 -4.69 13.02
C TRP A 300 -6.40 -5.57 14.00
N PRO A 301 -7.68 -5.27 14.25
CA PRO A 301 -8.53 -6.02 15.20
C PRO A 301 -9.02 -7.35 14.60
N VAL A 302 -8.09 -8.19 14.16
CA VAL A 302 -8.34 -9.39 13.35
C VAL A 302 -9.24 -10.38 14.10
N VAL A 303 -8.91 -10.71 15.35
CA VAL A 303 -9.64 -11.72 16.12
C VAL A 303 -11.05 -11.22 16.43
N SER A 304 -11.16 -10.00 16.93
CA SER A 304 -12.44 -9.44 17.37
C SER A 304 -13.39 -9.13 16.20
N LYS A 305 -12.89 -8.66 15.05
CA LYS A 305 -13.74 -8.34 13.88
C LYS A 305 -14.18 -9.57 13.10
N LEU A 306 -13.30 -10.55 12.94
CA LEU A 306 -13.65 -11.81 12.27
C LEU A 306 -14.41 -12.76 13.20
N GLY A 307 -14.39 -12.49 14.51
CA GLY A 307 -14.99 -13.36 15.52
C GLY A 307 -14.30 -14.71 15.59
N LEU A 308 -12.96 -14.75 15.46
CA LEU A 308 -12.19 -16.00 15.49
C LEU A 308 -12.30 -16.66 16.87
N LYS A 309 -12.47 -17.98 16.89
CA LYS A 309 -12.45 -18.78 18.11
C LYS A 309 -11.00 -19.10 18.47
N TYR A 310 -10.64 -18.85 19.72
CA TYR A 310 -9.29 -19.04 20.27
C TYR A 310 -9.35 -19.99 21.47
N THR A 311 -8.23 -20.66 21.78
CA THR A 311 -8.09 -21.56 22.94
C THR A 311 -7.86 -20.77 24.22
N ASP A 312 -7.05 -19.72 24.13
CA ASP A 312 -6.74 -18.83 25.24
C ASP A 312 -6.33 -17.45 24.70
N ALA A 313 -6.38 -16.47 25.59
CA ALA A 313 -5.89 -15.12 25.36
C ALA A 313 -5.04 -14.71 26.56
N THR A 314 -3.81 -14.31 26.31
CA THR A 314 -2.90 -13.83 27.36
C THR A 314 -2.35 -12.46 26.99
N PRO A 315 -2.14 -11.55 27.94
CA PRO A 315 -1.43 -10.31 27.66
C PRO A 315 0.02 -10.62 27.23
N GLU A 316 0.56 -9.83 26.30
CA GLU A 316 1.91 -9.96 25.74
C GLU A 316 2.99 -9.76 26.81
N SER A 317 2.73 -8.88 27.78
CA SER A 317 3.57 -8.64 28.94
C SER A 317 2.71 -8.45 30.19
N SER A 318 3.33 -8.42 31.37
CA SER A 318 2.64 -8.09 32.62
C SER A 318 2.32 -6.61 32.78
N GLU A 319 2.72 -5.76 31.83
CA GLU A 319 2.51 -4.32 31.92
C GLU A 319 1.04 -3.94 31.66
N PRO A 320 0.50 -2.96 32.39
CA PRO A 320 -0.83 -2.43 32.11
C PRO A 320 -0.94 -1.92 30.66
N GLY A 321 -1.95 -2.40 29.91
CA GLY A 321 -2.16 -2.02 28.52
C GLY A 321 -1.41 -2.88 27.49
N ALA A 322 -0.74 -3.95 27.94
CA ALA A 322 -0.15 -4.94 27.03
C ALA A 322 -1.20 -5.52 26.07
N ARG A 323 -0.78 -5.78 24.83
CA ARG A 323 -1.64 -6.35 23.79
C ARG A 323 -2.09 -7.74 24.17
N LEU A 324 -3.29 -8.12 23.75
CA LEU A 324 -3.76 -9.49 23.90
C LEU A 324 -3.18 -10.35 22.78
N VAL A 325 -2.57 -11.46 23.17
CA VAL A 325 -2.12 -12.52 22.28
C VAL A 325 -3.13 -13.64 22.34
N TYR A 326 -3.87 -13.83 21.26
CA TYR A 326 -4.83 -14.91 21.09
C TYR A 326 -4.14 -16.13 20.51
N ARG A 327 -4.36 -17.30 21.10
CA ARG A 327 -3.85 -18.58 20.61
C ARG A 327 -4.96 -19.34 19.92
N LEU A 328 -4.75 -19.74 18.67
CA LEU A 328 -5.74 -20.41 17.83
C LEU A 328 -5.19 -21.74 17.33
N ARG A 329 -6.07 -22.73 17.19
CA ARG A 329 -5.76 -24.02 16.59
C ARG A 329 -6.55 -24.16 15.28
N PRO A 330 -5.87 -24.31 14.13
CA PRO A 330 -6.54 -24.55 12.86
C PRO A 330 -7.20 -25.93 12.86
N VAL A 331 -8.10 -26.14 11.89
CA VAL A 331 -8.76 -27.43 11.66
C VAL A 331 -8.32 -27.97 10.30
N LEU A 332 -7.62 -29.10 10.32
CA LEU A 332 -7.08 -29.80 9.14
C LEU A 332 -6.27 -28.86 8.24
N PRO A 333 -5.16 -28.26 8.72
CA PRO A 333 -4.34 -27.41 7.88
C PRO A 333 -3.71 -28.22 6.74
N VAL A 334 -3.64 -27.59 5.57
CA VAL A 334 -3.15 -28.21 4.33
C VAL A 334 -2.12 -27.32 3.65
N TRP A 335 -1.27 -27.93 2.84
CA TRP A 335 -0.40 -27.22 1.92
C TRP A 335 -0.76 -27.62 0.48
N SER A 336 -0.52 -26.72 -0.46
CA SER A 336 -0.60 -27.00 -1.88
C SER A 336 0.44 -26.20 -2.66
N ASN A 337 0.75 -26.64 -3.88
CA ASN A 337 1.49 -25.86 -4.84
C ASN A 337 0.68 -25.81 -6.13
N ALA A 338 0.43 -24.62 -6.66
CA ALA A 338 -0.42 -24.46 -7.83
C ALA A 338 -0.02 -23.24 -8.68
N ASP A 339 -0.41 -23.30 -9.95
CA ASP A 339 -0.32 -22.19 -10.89
C ASP A 339 -1.70 -21.55 -11.05
N PHE A 340 -1.72 -20.23 -11.17
CA PHE A 340 -2.95 -19.44 -11.26
C PHE A 340 -2.83 -18.37 -12.33
N ASP A 341 -3.92 -18.10 -13.03
CA ASP A 341 -4.10 -16.89 -13.81
C ASP A 341 -5.09 -15.98 -13.07
N GLN A 342 -4.69 -14.74 -12.80
CA GLN A 342 -5.58 -13.68 -12.35
C GLN A 342 -6.05 -12.90 -13.55
N LEU A 343 -7.36 -12.95 -13.82
CA LEU A 343 -7.96 -12.26 -14.94
C LEU A 343 -8.27 -10.79 -14.59
N PRO A 344 -8.51 -9.92 -15.59
CA PRO A 344 -9.00 -8.57 -15.34
C PRO A 344 -10.26 -8.60 -14.48
N SER A 345 -10.37 -7.64 -13.56
CA SER A 345 -11.51 -7.55 -12.67
C SER A 345 -12.69 -6.91 -13.38
N ARG A 346 -13.89 -7.17 -12.86
CA ARG A 346 -15.12 -6.52 -13.28
C ARG A 346 -15.64 -5.62 -12.17
N ILE A 347 -16.19 -4.46 -12.52
CA ILE A 347 -16.93 -3.63 -11.57
C ILE A 347 -18.38 -4.13 -11.54
N LEU A 348 -18.81 -4.71 -10.42
CA LEU A 348 -20.20 -5.14 -10.25
C LEU A 348 -21.13 -3.94 -10.04
N ALA A 349 -20.63 -2.94 -9.31
CA ALA A 349 -21.27 -1.65 -9.13
C ALA A 349 -20.28 -0.63 -8.58
N SER A 350 -20.55 0.64 -8.84
CA SER A 350 -19.80 1.76 -8.28
C SER A 350 -20.73 2.88 -7.81
N ARG A 351 -20.24 3.69 -6.87
CA ARG A 351 -20.90 4.89 -6.34
C ARG A 351 -19.86 5.89 -5.88
N GLY A 352 -20.27 7.13 -5.64
CA GLY A 352 -19.43 8.11 -4.97
C GLY A 352 -20.24 9.29 -4.46
N THR A 353 -19.67 10.05 -3.53
CA THR A 353 -20.31 11.23 -2.94
C THR A 353 -20.29 12.43 -3.90
N PRO A 354 -21.42 12.95 -4.39
CA PRO A 354 -21.44 14.02 -5.41
C PRO A 354 -20.46 15.17 -5.12
N ALA A 355 -19.87 15.73 -6.19
CA ALA A 355 -18.96 16.88 -6.10
C ALA A 355 -19.62 18.01 -5.29
N VAL A 356 -18.90 18.53 -4.29
CA VAL A 356 -19.36 19.69 -3.54
C VAL A 356 -19.35 20.90 -4.49
N GLY A 357 -20.52 21.45 -4.82
CA GLY A 357 -20.65 22.66 -5.65
C GLY A 357 -21.09 22.44 -7.09
N ALA A 358 -21.41 21.20 -7.51
CA ALA A 358 -22.09 20.99 -8.80
C ALA A 358 -23.47 21.69 -8.76
N ALA A 359 -23.59 22.78 -9.52
CA ALA A 359 -24.78 23.60 -9.60
C ALA A 359 -25.93 22.79 -10.23
N GLY A 360 -26.74 22.16 -9.38
CA GLY A 360 -27.92 21.40 -9.76
C GLY A 360 -27.74 19.89 -9.61
N GLY A 361 -28.07 19.34 -8.44
CA GLY A 361 -28.19 17.90 -8.29
C GLY A 361 -28.30 17.45 -6.84
N THR A 362 -29.54 17.14 -6.44
CA THR A 362 -30.00 16.18 -5.40
C THR A 362 -29.07 15.86 -4.23
N THR A 363 -29.64 15.85 -3.02
CA THR A 363 -29.12 15.24 -1.78
C THR A 363 -28.68 13.78 -1.97
N GLY A 364 -27.59 13.55 -2.69
CA GLY A 364 -27.01 12.24 -2.89
C GLY A 364 -26.59 11.69 -1.54
N THR A 365 -26.94 10.43 -1.29
CA THR A 365 -26.62 9.75 -0.04
C THR A 365 -25.11 9.76 0.13
N ARG A 366 -24.61 10.43 1.18
CA ARG A 366 -23.19 10.40 1.53
C ARG A 366 -22.76 8.95 1.70
N VAL A 367 -21.66 8.60 1.06
CA VAL A 367 -21.17 7.24 1.06
C VAL A 367 -20.14 7.12 2.18
N PRO A 368 -20.43 6.40 3.29
CA PRO A 368 -19.47 6.26 4.36
C PRO A 368 -18.23 5.51 3.87
N PHE A 369 -17.06 6.04 4.17
CA PHE A 369 -15.81 5.33 3.96
C PHE A 369 -15.72 4.20 4.99
N ASN A 370 -15.49 2.98 4.51
CA ASN A 370 -15.43 1.84 5.38
C ASN A 370 -14.04 1.72 6.00
N SER A 371 -13.90 2.24 7.22
CA SER A 371 -12.67 2.20 8.02
C SER A 371 -12.39 0.85 8.68
N THR A 372 -13.29 -0.13 8.54
CA THR A 372 -13.18 -1.44 9.20
C THR A 372 -12.03 -2.29 8.64
N LEU A 373 -11.54 -1.96 7.44
CA LEU A 373 -10.45 -2.65 6.74
C LEU A 373 -9.04 -2.13 7.08
N GLY A 374 -8.92 -1.29 8.13
CA GLY A 374 -7.66 -0.69 8.55
C GLY A 374 -7.80 0.82 8.69
N SER A 375 -7.47 1.33 9.86
CA SER A 375 -7.60 2.73 10.28
C SER A 375 -6.70 3.73 9.52
N ARG A 376 -5.88 3.26 8.57
CA ARG A 376 -4.79 4.03 7.96
C ARG A 376 -5.25 5.04 6.91
N SER A 377 -6.26 4.72 6.10
CA SER A 377 -6.79 5.66 5.08
C SER A 377 -7.50 6.88 5.71
N LEU A 378 -7.77 6.87 7.02
CA LEU A 378 -8.34 8.02 7.74
C LEU A 378 -7.29 9.05 8.17
N LEU A 379 -6.00 8.74 8.09
CA LEU A 379 -4.92 9.63 8.51
C LEU A 379 -4.85 10.95 7.74
N GLY A 380 -5.32 10.98 6.49
CA GLY A 380 -5.34 12.20 5.68
C GLY A 380 -6.73 12.74 5.34
N ALA A 381 -7.82 12.01 5.66
CA ALA A 381 -9.17 12.35 5.16
C ALA A 381 -9.79 13.58 5.84
N SER A 382 -9.26 14.04 6.97
CA SER A 382 -9.75 15.23 7.64
C SER A 382 -9.15 16.51 7.06
N ARG A 383 -10.01 17.50 6.79
CA ARG A 383 -9.58 18.89 6.64
C ARG A 383 -8.78 19.28 7.90
N GLY A 384 -7.60 19.85 7.71
CA GLY A 384 -6.81 20.38 8.82
C GLY A 384 -5.83 19.37 9.44
N THR A 385 -5.15 18.58 8.61
CA THR A 385 -4.00 17.81 9.12
C THR A 385 -2.92 18.78 9.57
N THR A 386 -2.62 18.79 10.85
CA THR A 386 -1.58 19.62 11.44
C THR A 386 -0.28 18.83 11.54
N LEU A 387 0.81 19.36 10.99
CA LEU A 387 2.16 18.83 11.14
C LEU A 387 2.91 19.68 12.16
N SER A 388 3.55 19.03 13.13
CA SER A 388 4.38 19.69 14.14
C SER A 388 5.87 19.45 13.87
N GLY A 389 6.69 20.45 14.19
CA GLY A 389 8.14 20.39 13.96
C GLY A 389 8.52 20.15 12.51
N LEU A 390 7.79 20.77 11.57
CA LEU A 390 8.01 20.64 10.14
C LEU A 390 9.27 21.43 9.73
N GLU A 391 10.28 20.72 9.22
CA GLU A 391 11.40 21.30 8.50
C GLU A 391 11.22 21.02 7.01
N LEU A 392 11.38 22.05 6.18
CA LEU A 392 11.27 21.97 4.74
C LEU A 392 12.60 22.40 4.11
N GLN A 393 13.13 21.60 3.20
CA GLN A 393 14.26 21.96 2.35
C GLN A 393 13.81 21.97 0.91
N LEU A 394 14.10 23.05 0.18
CA LEU A 394 13.73 23.23 -1.22
C LEU A 394 14.99 23.33 -2.08
N PHE A 395 15.03 22.56 -3.16
CA PHE A 395 16.11 22.56 -4.14
C PHE A 395 15.55 22.82 -5.53
N GLY A 396 16.13 23.80 -6.24
CA GLY A 396 15.76 24.12 -7.62
C GLY A 396 16.64 23.39 -8.63
N LEU A 397 16.03 22.66 -9.55
CA LEU A 397 16.67 22.00 -10.69
C LEU A 397 16.20 22.61 -12.01
N SER A 398 17.09 22.74 -12.99
CA SER A 398 16.72 23.20 -14.34
C SER A 398 16.00 22.10 -15.12
N ALA A 399 14.99 22.48 -15.89
CA ALA A 399 14.19 21.58 -16.68
C ALA A 399 13.78 22.18 -18.03
N GLU A 400 13.56 21.31 -19.01
CA GLU A 400 13.00 21.67 -20.31
C GLU A 400 11.55 22.10 -20.17
N ALA A 401 11.26 23.31 -20.64
CA ALA A 401 9.89 23.82 -20.61
C ALA A 401 8.93 22.99 -21.47
N THR A 402 9.42 22.33 -22.52
CA THR A 402 8.63 21.44 -23.40
C THR A 402 8.06 20.24 -22.65
N ALA A 403 8.84 19.61 -21.76
CA ALA A 403 8.38 18.49 -20.96
C ALA A 403 7.24 18.90 -20.00
N HIS A 404 7.40 20.04 -19.31
CA HIS A 404 6.34 20.56 -18.45
C HIS A 404 5.13 21.08 -19.23
N GLN A 405 5.33 21.66 -20.41
CA GLN A 405 4.24 22.10 -21.27
C GLN A 405 3.39 20.90 -21.73
N GLN A 406 4.03 19.78 -22.08
CA GLN A 406 3.32 18.55 -22.39
C GLN A 406 2.44 18.08 -21.22
N ILE A 407 2.96 18.09 -19.98
CA ILE A 407 2.16 17.73 -18.78
C ILE A 407 1.00 18.71 -18.59
N VAL A 408 1.23 20.02 -18.76
CA VAL A 408 0.18 21.05 -18.67
C VAL A 408 -0.90 20.85 -19.74
N ASP A 409 -0.51 20.51 -20.97
CA ASP A 409 -1.43 20.26 -22.07
C ASP A 409 -2.26 18.98 -21.84
N GLU A 410 -1.63 17.91 -21.35
CA GLU A 410 -2.32 16.67 -20.93
C GLU A 410 -3.38 16.98 -19.85
N LEU A 411 -3.05 17.80 -18.85
CA LEU A 411 -3.97 18.21 -17.79
C LEU A 411 -5.10 19.11 -18.31
N ASN A 412 -4.79 20.10 -19.14
CA ASN A 412 -5.79 20.98 -19.75
C ASN A 412 -6.76 20.19 -20.65
N GLY A 413 -6.30 19.09 -21.26
CA GLY A 413 -7.13 18.15 -22.02
C GLY A 413 -8.25 17.49 -21.20
N LEU A 414 -8.14 17.47 -19.86
CA LEU A 414 -9.15 16.90 -18.96
C LEU A 414 -10.40 17.77 -18.78
N ASP A 415 -10.41 19.01 -19.27
CA ASP A 415 -11.57 19.92 -19.21
C ASP A 415 -12.00 20.22 -17.76
N MET A 416 -11.03 20.67 -16.96
CA MET A 416 -11.19 20.81 -15.51
C MET A 416 -11.98 22.06 -15.07
N GLY A 417 -12.41 22.91 -16.00
CA GLY A 417 -12.95 24.24 -15.70
C GLY A 417 -11.90 25.26 -15.20
N VAL A 418 -10.66 24.81 -15.00
CA VAL A 418 -9.47 25.63 -14.77
C VAL A 418 -8.47 25.37 -15.90
N SER A 419 -7.71 26.40 -16.29
CA SER A 419 -6.60 26.26 -17.22
C SER A 419 -5.28 26.47 -16.50
N LEU A 420 -4.33 25.59 -16.80
CA LEU A 420 -2.96 25.66 -16.31
C LEU A 420 -2.07 26.24 -17.40
N ALA A 421 -1.10 27.05 -17.02
CA ALA A 421 -0.07 27.58 -17.91
C ALA A 421 1.28 27.58 -17.20
N LEU A 422 2.39 27.54 -17.95
CA LEU A 422 3.70 27.75 -17.35
C LEU A 422 3.90 29.25 -17.00
N PRO A 423 4.60 29.56 -15.91
CA PRO A 423 5.04 30.93 -15.64
C PRO A 423 6.04 31.40 -16.73
N PRO A 424 6.34 32.71 -16.79
CA PRO A 424 7.37 33.22 -17.69
C PRO A 424 8.70 32.45 -17.52
N LEU A 425 9.16 31.85 -18.61
CA LEU A 425 10.37 31.02 -18.63
C LEU A 425 11.62 31.90 -18.55
N ARG A 426 12.63 31.46 -17.81
CA ARG A 426 13.94 32.11 -17.78
C ARG A 426 14.84 31.39 -18.77
N ASN A 427 15.33 32.11 -19.78
CA ASN A 427 16.14 31.52 -20.87
C ASN A 427 15.47 30.33 -21.58
N GLY A 428 14.14 30.30 -21.65
CA GLY A 428 13.37 29.18 -22.22
C GLY A 428 13.34 27.92 -21.36
N GLN A 429 13.94 27.95 -20.16
CA GLN A 429 13.92 26.84 -19.20
C GLN A 429 12.81 27.02 -18.17
N SER A 430 12.28 25.88 -17.74
CA SER A 430 11.46 25.76 -16.54
C SER A 430 12.33 25.28 -15.38
N MET A 431 11.74 25.15 -14.20
CA MET A 431 12.40 24.54 -13.04
C MET A 431 11.56 23.42 -12.43
N VAL A 432 12.24 22.47 -11.81
CA VAL A 432 11.67 21.50 -10.87
C VAL A 432 12.13 21.87 -9.46
N VAL A 433 11.20 21.80 -8.51
CA VAL A 433 11.47 22.01 -7.08
C VAL A 433 11.41 20.66 -6.39
N ILE A 434 12.53 20.21 -5.83
CA ILE A 434 12.55 19.08 -4.90
C ILE A 434 12.29 19.65 -3.51
N ALA A 435 11.21 19.20 -2.88
CA ALA A 435 10.89 19.52 -1.50
C ALA A 435 11.14 18.30 -0.61
N ILE A 436 11.95 18.47 0.42
CA ILE A 436 12.18 17.47 1.47
C ILE A 436 11.54 18.01 2.74
N ALA A 437 10.42 17.39 3.14
CA ALA A 437 9.67 17.71 4.33
C ALA A 437 9.93 16.65 5.40
N THR A 438 10.45 17.05 6.56
CA THR A 438 10.53 16.20 7.75
C THR A 438 9.66 16.79 8.85
N PHE A 439 8.86 15.96 9.53
CA PHE A 439 8.01 16.41 10.64
C PHE A 439 8.14 15.47 11.83
N LYS A 440 7.86 15.99 13.03
CA LYS A 440 8.01 15.26 14.31
C LYS A 440 6.69 14.77 14.89
N GLY A 441 5.57 15.33 14.46
CA GLY A 441 4.26 14.86 14.83
C GLY A 441 3.22 15.21 13.78
N MET A 442 2.10 14.50 13.85
CA MET A 442 0.96 14.73 12.99
C MET A 442 -0.34 14.62 13.78
N ARG A 443 -1.24 15.56 13.57
CA ARG A 443 -2.58 15.56 14.13
C ARG A 443 -3.61 15.72 13.03
N ALA A 444 -4.51 14.76 12.93
CA ALA A 444 -5.72 14.80 12.12
C ALA A 444 -6.93 14.87 13.06
N ASP A 445 -8.08 15.41 12.63
CA ASP A 445 -9.24 15.72 13.49
C ASP A 445 -9.62 14.63 14.51
N ARG A 446 -9.50 13.36 14.11
CA ARG A 446 -9.84 12.19 14.92
C ARG A 446 -8.64 11.38 15.41
N LEU A 447 -7.43 11.80 15.08
CA LEU A 447 -6.22 11.09 15.45
C LEU A 447 -5.05 12.04 15.72
N SER A 448 -4.58 12.05 16.95
CA SER A 448 -3.34 12.73 17.32
C SER A 448 -2.22 11.70 17.41
N LEU A 449 -1.17 11.88 16.61
CA LEU A 449 0.05 11.10 16.62
C LEU A 449 1.23 12.04 16.90
N PRO A 450 1.38 12.52 18.16
CA PRO A 450 2.36 13.53 18.52
C PRO A 450 3.81 13.13 18.22
N ASP A 451 4.12 11.83 18.23
CA ASP A 451 5.47 11.31 17.96
C ASP A 451 5.61 10.68 16.57
N TRP A 452 4.69 10.97 15.64
CA TRP A 452 4.85 10.52 14.26
C TRP A 452 5.94 11.31 13.55
N HIS A 453 7.11 10.68 13.44
CA HIS A 453 8.19 11.12 12.57
C HIS A 453 7.96 10.65 11.13
N GLY A 454 7.81 11.60 10.21
CA GLY A 454 7.69 11.33 8.78
C GLY A 454 8.72 12.09 7.97
N THR A 455 9.09 11.52 6.83
CA THR A 455 9.86 12.19 5.80
C THR A 455 9.16 11.99 4.47
N LEU A 456 8.88 13.09 3.80
CA LEU A 456 8.26 13.17 2.49
C LEU A 456 9.21 13.91 1.56
N VAL A 457 9.52 13.31 0.42
CA VAL A 457 10.21 13.98 -0.67
C VAL A 457 9.23 14.12 -1.82
N GLU A 458 8.99 15.33 -2.30
CA GLU A 458 8.03 15.61 -3.36
C GLU A 458 8.67 16.50 -4.43
N LEU A 459 8.46 16.15 -5.69
CA LEU A 459 8.97 16.88 -6.86
C LEU A 459 7.81 17.66 -7.46
N PHE A 460 8.00 18.98 -7.55
CA PHE A 460 7.04 19.91 -8.08
C PHE A 460 7.59 20.67 -9.28
N PHE A 461 6.72 21.27 -10.07
CA PHE A 461 7.11 22.38 -10.96
C PHE A 461 6.07 23.51 -10.89
N PRO A 462 6.49 24.77 -11.07
CA PRO A 462 5.62 25.92 -10.94
C PRO A 462 4.66 26.03 -12.12
N VAL A 463 3.40 26.37 -11.82
CA VAL A 463 2.34 26.61 -12.80
C VAL A 463 1.54 27.85 -12.42
N LEU A 464 0.85 28.41 -13.40
CA LEU A 464 -0.14 29.47 -13.25
C LEU A 464 -1.53 28.85 -13.42
N VAL A 465 -2.38 29.03 -12.42
CA VAL A 465 -3.78 28.60 -12.46
C VAL A 465 -4.63 29.78 -12.88
N ARG A 466 -5.41 29.60 -13.94
CA ARG A 466 -6.43 30.55 -14.38
C ARG A 466 -7.79 29.91 -14.23
N GLY A 467 -8.62 30.48 -13.37
CA GLY A 467 -10.01 30.07 -13.27
C GLY A 467 -10.85 30.54 -14.45
N GLY A 468 -12.17 30.50 -14.29
CA GLY A 468 -13.13 30.93 -15.31
C GLY A 468 -12.93 32.39 -15.77
N ALA A 469 -13.59 32.78 -16.85
CA ALA A 469 -13.44 34.10 -17.47
C ALA A 469 -13.54 35.25 -16.44
N GLY A 470 -12.41 35.90 -16.15
CA GLY A 470 -12.30 37.05 -15.22
C GLY A 470 -11.58 36.78 -13.91
N GLU A 471 -11.21 35.53 -13.58
CA GLU A 471 -10.45 35.24 -12.36
C GLU A 471 -8.97 35.60 -12.46
N THR A 472 -8.41 36.01 -11.32
CA THR A 472 -6.99 36.36 -11.22
C THR A 472 -6.13 35.10 -11.40
N THR A 473 -5.06 35.24 -12.19
CA THR A 473 -4.08 34.16 -12.34
C THR A 473 -3.33 33.98 -11.02
N GLN A 474 -3.34 32.77 -10.47
CA GLN A 474 -2.66 32.44 -9.22
C GLN A 474 -1.48 31.51 -9.47
N PRO A 475 -0.27 31.80 -8.93
CA PRO A 475 0.84 30.86 -8.98
C PRO A 475 0.55 29.65 -8.07
N ALA A 476 0.99 28.47 -8.48
CA ALA A 476 0.88 27.22 -7.74
C ALA A 476 2.06 26.29 -8.05
N LEU A 477 2.24 25.25 -7.23
CA LEU A 477 3.19 24.17 -7.48
C LEU A 477 2.44 22.88 -7.82
N LEU A 478 2.67 22.32 -8.99
CA LEU A 478 2.06 21.07 -9.42
C LEU A 478 2.96 19.90 -9.03
N SER A 479 2.44 19.00 -8.19
CA SER A 479 3.14 17.79 -7.76
C SER A 479 3.15 16.75 -8.88
N HIS A 480 4.33 16.18 -9.12
CA HIS A 480 4.52 15.13 -10.11
C HIS A 480 4.81 13.77 -9.47
N ALA A 481 5.80 13.72 -8.58
CA ALA A 481 6.23 12.49 -7.91
C ALA A 481 6.44 12.74 -6.42
N SER A 482 6.14 11.75 -5.58
CA SER A 482 6.55 11.81 -4.18
C SER A 482 7.01 10.46 -3.63
N PHE A 483 7.76 10.54 -2.54
CA PHE A 483 8.34 9.42 -1.82
C PHE A 483 8.09 9.62 -0.34
N ALA A 484 7.67 8.58 0.36
CA ALA A 484 7.43 8.62 1.80
C ALA A 484 8.21 7.52 2.51
N ASN A 485 8.67 7.81 3.73
CA ASN A 485 9.44 6.87 4.54
C ASN A 485 8.61 5.81 5.31
N SER A 486 7.29 5.87 5.24
CA SER A 486 6.38 4.92 5.90
C SER A 486 5.20 4.59 5.01
N ASN A 487 4.66 3.38 5.18
CA ASN A 487 3.54 2.90 4.38
C ASN A 487 2.27 3.72 4.68
N ALA A 488 2.05 4.06 5.96
CA ALA A 488 0.93 4.91 6.34
C ALA A 488 0.98 6.29 5.67
N LEU A 489 2.15 6.93 5.62
CA LEU A 489 2.30 8.23 4.95
C LEU A 489 2.14 8.11 3.44
N SER A 490 2.74 7.09 2.81
CA SER A 490 2.61 6.86 1.37
C SER A 490 1.15 6.67 0.97
N ASN A 491 0.41 5.82 1.69
CA ASN A 491 -1.02 5.58 1.43
C ASN A 491 -1.87 6.84 1.69
N ALA A 492 -1.58 7.60 2.74
CA ALA A 492 -2.31 8.85 3.00
C ALA A 492 -2.08 9.88 1.88
N MET A 493 -0.83 10.09 1.47
CA MET A 493 -0.48 11.01 0.38
C MET A 493 -1.12 10.57 -0.95
N HIS A 494 -1.14 9.26 -1.24
CA HIS A 494 -1.70 8.72 -2.46
C HIS A 494 -3.23 8.73 -2.47
N GLU A 495 -3.85 8.05 -1.53
CA GLU A 495 -5.29 7.83 -1.53
C GLU A 495 -6.08 9.08 -1.18
N VAL A 496 -5.52 9.95 -0.34
CA VAL A 496 -6.25 11.12 0.15
C VAL A 496 -5.93 12.33 -0.71
N LEU A 497 -4.66 12.75 -0.74
CA LEU A 497 -4.23 13.97 -1.42
C LEU A 497 -4.02 13.76 -2.92
N GLY A 498 -4.01 12.53 -3.41
CA GLY A 498 -3.77 12.24 -4.82
C GLY A 498 -2.33 12.45 -5.26
N SER A 499 -1.37 12.51 -4.34
CA SER A 499 0.04 12.56 -4.72
C SER A 499 0.44 11.22 -5.33
N ASN A 500 1.30 11.20 -6.35
CA ASN A 500 1.87 9.95 -6.83
C ASN A 500 2.99 9.49 -5.88
N CYS A 501 2.60 9.07 -4.68
CA CYS A 501 3.51 8.76 -3.59
C CYS A 501 3.93 7.30 -3.61
N CYS A 502 5.23 7.05 -3.64
CA CYS A 502 5.83 5.73 -3.51
C CYS A 502 6.45 5.54 -2.12
N LEU A 503 6.40 4.31 -1.60
CA LEU A 503 7.16 3.95 -0.42
C LEU A 503 8.66 3.92 -0.74
N ALA A 504 9.45 4.65 0.04
CA ALA A 504 10.90 4.72 -0.09
C ALA A 504 11.57 4.53 1.27
N LYS A 505 12.71 3.86 1.30
CA LYS A 505 13.58 3.86 2.48
C LYS A 505 14.41 5.14 2.43
N MET A 506 14.30 5.97 3.45
CA MET A 506 15.07 7.19 3.55
C MET A 506 16.14 7.03 4.63
N ARG A 507 17.39 7.35 4.30
CA ARG A 507 18.49 7.35 5.26
C ARG A 507 19.07 8.75 5.33
N ARG A 508 18.95 9.38 6.49
CA ARG A 508 19.76 10.53 6.85
C ARG A 508 21.07 9.99 7.41
N GLY A 509 22.20 10.39 6.83
CA GLY A 509 23.51 9.91 7.29
C GLY A 509 23.91 10.56 8.60
N ASP A 510 23.56 9.98 9.75
CA ASP A 510 24.10 10.37 11.07
C ASP A 510 25.38 9.57 11.40
N THR A 511 26.30 9.41 10.45
CA THR A 511 27.60 8.80 10.78
C THR A 511 28.47 9.86 11.42
N SER A 512 28.59 9.80 12.75
CA SER A 512 29.45 10.60 13.63
C SER A 512 30.96 10.57 13.31
N ASN A 513 31.35 10.14 12.11
CA ASN A 513 32.72 10.16 11.64
C ASN A 513 33.07 11.59 11.19
N THR A 514 33.26 12.46 12.20
CA THR A 514 33.68 13.86 12.13
C THR A 514 34.94 14.12 11.32
N ALA A 515 35.67 13.08 10.90
CA ALA A 515 36.91 13.18 10.15
C ALA A 515 36.77 13.65 8.68
N GLN A 516 35.56 13.73 8.11
CA GLN A 516 35.37 14.17 6.72
C GLN A 516 34.55 15.46 6.53
N GLY A 517 34.07 16.11 7.60
CA GLY A 517 33.57 17.49 7.56
C GLY A 517 32.41 17.80 6.60
N ILE A 518 31.66 16.81 6.11
CA ILE A 518 30.53 16.99 5.19
C ILE A 518 29.37 16.10 5.67
N ASP A 519 28.48 16.67 6.49
CA ASP A 519 27.52 15.91 7.31
C ASP A 519 26.06 16.34 7.07
N ASN A 520 25.58 16.22 5.83
CA ASN A 520 24.16 16.38 5.46
C ASN A 520 23.86 15.51 4.22
N ARG A 521 23.73 14.19 4.40
CA ARG A 521 23.32 13.28 3.31
C ARG A 521 21.89 12.81 3.52
N LEU A 522 21.02 13.07 2.54
CA LEU A 522 19.76 12.34 2.41
C LEU A 522 19.89 11.37 1.25
N HIS A 523 19.76 10.09 1.55
CA HIS A 523 19.61 9.04 0.55
C HIS A 523 18.14 8.59 0.54
N VAL A 524 17.46 8.81 -0.57
CA VAL A 524 16.12 8.29 -0.85
C VAL A 524 16.30 7.07 -1.71
N PHE A 525 15.94 5.92 -1.16
CA PHE A 525 15.98 4.66 -1.87
C PHE A 525 14.58 4.15 -2.14
N ARG A 526 14.32 3.62 -3.33
CA ARG A 526 13.08 2.91 -3.59
C ARG A 526 13.25 1.47 -3.16
N LEU A 527 12.25 0.97 -2.45
CA LEU A 527 12.14 -0.47 -2.23
C LEU A 527 11.64 -1.09 -3.53
N SER A 528 12.56 -1.68 -4.30
CA SER A 528 12.16 -2.58 -5.38
C SER A 528 11.50 -3.82 -4.76
N ALA A 529 10.59 -4.47 -5.49
CA ALA A 529 9.95 -5.69 -5.03
C ALA A 529 10.98 -6.80 -4.72
N SER A 530 12.11 -6.82 -5.43
CA SER A 530 13.24 -7.73 -5.20
C SER A 530 14.05 -7.38 -3.94
N ALA A 531 14.26 -6.10 -3.63
CA ALA A 531 15.03 -5.66 -2.47
C ALA A 531 14.38 -6.04 -1.13
N VAL A 532 13.05 -6.04 -1.03
CA VAL A 532 12.37 -6.40 0.22
C VAL A 532 12.53 -7.90 0.52
N ARG A 533 12.47 -8.76 -0.50
CA ARG A 533 12.68 -10.20 -0.34
C ARG A 533 14.12 -10.54 0.07
N GLN A 534 15.11 -9.91 -0.57
CA GLN A 534 16.53 -10.11 -0.22
C GLN A 534 16.83 -9.67 1.22
N PHE A 535 16.25 -8.54 1.67
CA PHE A 535 16.39 -8.10 3.08
C PHE A 535 15.86 -9.12 4.07
N GLN A 536 14.78 -9.83 3.74
CA GLN A 536 14.15 -10.84 4.59
C GLN A 536 14.94 -12.14 4.66
N LEU A 537 15.67 -12.49 3.60
CA LEU A 537 16.51 -13.68 3.52
C LEU A 537 17.92 -13.48 4.10
N GLY A 538 18.22 -12.30 4.66
CA GLY A 538 19.58 -11.97 5.12
C GLY A 538 20.58 -11.77 3.97
N GLU A 539 20.12 -11.78 2.72
CA GLU A 539 20.92 -11.47 1.54
C GLU A 539 21.09 -9.95 1.42
N ARG A 540 22.18 -9.50 0.77
CA ARG A 540 22.37 -8.08 0.47
C ARG A 540 21.26 -7.61 -0.47
N ALA A 541 20.23 -7.00 0.09
CA ALA A 541 19.21 -6.32 -0.69
C ALA A 541 19.85 -5.23 -1.54
N GLU A 542 19.68 -5.33 -2.87
CA GLU A 542 20.00 -4.23 -3.77
C GLU A 542 18.94 -3.15 -3.61
N VAL A 543 19.17 -2.30 -2.63
CA VAL A 543 18.40 -1.09 -2.43
C VAL A 543 18.76 -0.12 -3.56
N LEU A 544 17.80 0.15 -4.44
CA LEU A 544 18.00 1.03 -5.57
C LEU A 544 17.88 2.50 -5.13
N PRO A 545 18.97 3.29 -5.18
CA PRO A 545 18.91 4.71 -4.85
C PRO A 545 18.03 5.42 -5.88
N VAL A 546 17.24 6.39 -5.47
CA VAL A 546 16.39 7.19 -6.39
C VAL A 546 16.85 8.63 -6.41
N ILE A 547 17.06 9.18 -5.21
CA ILE A 547 17.48 10.56 -5.02
C ILE A 547 18.56 10.54 -3.96
N ASP A 548 19.76 10.95 -4.30
CA ASP A 548 20.76 11.30 -3.30
C ASP A 548 20.93 12.80 -3.27
N VAL A 549 20.96 13.37 -2.06
CA VAL A 549 21.26 14.79 -1.82
C VAL A 549 22.50 14.84 -0.93
N PHE A 550 23.58 15.41 -1.47
CA PHE A 550 24.86 15.56 -0.80
C PHE A 550 25.13 17.04 -0.52
N GLY A 551 25.52 17.38 0.70
CA GLY A 551 26.24 18.64 0.93
C GLY A 551 27.61 18.63 0.26
N VAL A 552 28.01 19.75 -0.33
CA VAL A 552 29.32 20.00 -0.93
C VAL A 552 29.84 21.33 -0.36
N PRO A 553 31.08 21.37 0.19
CA PRO A 553 31.64 22.61 0.69
C PRO A 553 31.63 23.70 -0.39
N ARG A 554 31.13 24.88 -0.03
CA ARG A 554 31.08 26.02 -0.94
C ARG A 554 32.49 26.49 -1.28
N GLU A 555 32.82 26.55 -2.57
CA GLU A 555 34.09 27.13 -2.99
C GLU A 555 34.11 28.63 -2.66
N ARG A 556 35.15 29.08 -1.95
CA ARG A 556 35.25 30.44 -1.38
C ARG A 556 35.20 31.58 -2.42
N LYS A 557 35.28 31.28 -3.72
CA LYS A 557 35.33 32.26 -4.81
C LYS A 557 33.94 32.70 -5.30
N ASP A 558 32.86 31.96 -5.02
CA ASP A 558 31.49 32.29 -5.45
C ASP A 558 30.67 32.91 -4.31
N SER A 559 31.04 34.12 -3.87
CA SER A 559 30.37 34.85 -2.78
C SER A 559 29.12 35.64 -3.20
N GLY A 560 28.70 35.55 -4.47
CA GLY A 560 27.44 36.14 -4.92
C GLY A 560 26.24 35.55 -4.16
N ALA A 561 25.31 36.41 -3.74
CA ALA A 561 24.02 35.94 -3.22
C ALA A 561 23.30 35.15 -4.31
N ARG A 562 22.95 33.89 -4.04
CA ARG A 562 22.11 33.11 -4.96
C ARG A 562 20.69 33.65 -4.92
N GLU A 563 20.02 33.61 -6.07
CA GLU A 563 18.58 33.83 -6.08
C GLU A 563 17.88 32.67 -5.35
N PRO A 564 16.79 32.92 -4.60
CA PRO A 564 16.04 31.87 -3.93
C PRO A 564 15.31 30.97 -4.95
N VAL A 565 15.14 29.68 -4.62
CA VAL A 565 14.52 28.66 -5.50
C VAL A 565 13.14 29.10 -5.93
N VAL A 566 12.40 29.58 -4.96
CA VAL A 566 11.12 30.22 -5.15
C VAL A 566 11.30 31.60 -4.55
N THR A 567 11.08 32.64 -5.34
CA THR A 567 10.95 34.00 -4.80
C THR A 567 9.67 34.06 -3.97
N LEU A 568 9.72 33.46 -2.78
CA LEU A 568 8.74 33.67 -1.74
C LEU A 568 8.90 35.14 -1.38
N MET A 569 7.92 35.97 -1.73
CA MET A 569 7.86 37.33 -1.23
C MET A 569 7.59 37.25 0.27
N THR A 570 8.64 37.03 1.07
CA THR A 570 8.59 37.09 2.52
C THR A 570 9.23 38.41 2.91
N ASP A 571 8.40 39.42 3.13
CA ASP A 571 8.81 40.63 3.84
C ASP A 571 9.09 40.22 5.29
N GLY A 572 10.35 39.90 5.58
CA GLY A 572 10.92 39.53 6.89
C GLY A 572 9.94 39.20 8.02
N ILE A 573 9.86 37.93 8.42
CA ILE A 573 9.06 37.41 9.55
C ILE A 573 7.53 37.32 9.27
N ALA A 574 7.05 37.73 8.10
CA ALA A 574 5.64 37.54 7.73
C ALA A 574 5.32 36.10 7.28
N ASP A 575 4.05 35.69 7.50
CA ASP A 575 3.48 34.39 7.13
C ASP A 575 3.96 33.95 5.74
N LEU A 576 4.45 32.71 5.62
CA LEU A 576 4.91 32.20 4.33
C LEU A 576 3.81 32.34 3.29
N PRO A 577 4.12 32.81 2.06
CA PRO A 577 3.12 32.90 1.01
C PRO A 577 2.46 31.54 0.87
N ILE A 578 1.13 31.52 0.97
CA ILE A 578 0.33 30.32 0.77
C ILE A 578 0.43 29.99 -0.72
N LEU A 579 1.49 29.28 -1.12
CA LEU A 579 1.60 28.71 -2.45
C LEU A 579 0.71 27.46 -2.49
N PRO A 580 -0.36 27.47 -3.29
CA PRO A 580 -1.18 26.29 -3.47
C PRO A 580 -0.36 25.17 -4.08
N LEU A 581 -0.45 23.98 -3.48
CA LEU A 581 0.07 22.74 -4.06
C LEU A 581 -1.07 22.05 -4.80
N LEU A 582 -0.88 21.77 -6.08
CA LEU A 582 -1.84 21.05 -6.91
C LEU A 582 -1.40 19.59 -7.06
N ARG A 583 -2.36 18.68 -6.98
CA ARG A 583 -2.16 17.24 -7.18
C ARG A 583 -3.31 16.71 -8.01
N LEU A 584 -3.02 15.94 -9.06
CA LEU A 584 -4.07 15.20 -9.74
C LEU A 584 -4.26 13.86 -9.02
N LYS A 585 -5.37 13.68 -8.33
CA LYS A 585 -5.77 12.40 -7.78
C LYS A 585 -6.33 11.54 -8.90
N GLN A 586 -5.73 10.38 -9.17
CA GLN A 586 -6.26 9.41 -10.13
C GLN A 586 -6.48 8.05 -9.47
N VAL A 587 -7.64 7.46 -9.72
CA VAL A 587 -7.95 6.09 -9.34
C VAL A 587 -8.09 5.29 -10.64
N PRO A 588 -7.25 4.27 -10.88
CA PRO A 588 -7.34 3.46 -12.09
C PRO A 588 -8.66 2.67 -12.12
N SER A 589 -9.13 2.25 -13.28
CA SER A 589 -10.26 1.33 -13.37
C SER A 589 -9.85 -0.09 -13.02
N ALA A 590 -10.76 -0.83 -12.38
CA ALA A 590 -10.55 -2.24 -12.09
C ALA A 590 -10.66 -3.11 -13.36
N GLU A 591 -11.35 -2.60 -14.39
CA GLU A 591 -11.60 -3.31 -15.66
C GLU A 591 -10.48 -3.06 -16.67
N ASP A 592 -9.92 -1.85 -16.69
CA ASP A 592 -8.77 -1.48 -17.50
C ASP A 592 -7.95 -0.42 -16.74
N SER A 593 -6.79 -0.79 -16.20
CA SER A 593 -5.98 0.11 -15.39
C SER A 593 -5.35 1.27 -16.17
N ARG A 594 -5.33 1.19 -17.52
CA ARG A 594 -4.92 2.31 -18.37
C ARG A 594 -5.98 3.40 -18.40
N LYS A 595 -7.17 3.09 -17.90
CA LYS A 595 -8.25 4.05 -17.70
C LYS A 595 -8.39 4.41 -16.24
N VAL A 596 -9.03 5.54 -15.98
CA VAL A 596 -9.42 5.98 -14.63
C VAL A 596 -10.89 5.66 -14.34
N SER A 597 -11.23 5.36 -13.09
CA SER A 597 -12.63 5.40 -12.63
C SER A 597 -12.96 6.73 -11.93
N TYR A 598 -11.94 7.42 -11.43
CA TYR A 598 -12.09 8.70 -10.75
C TYR A 598 -10.84 9.55 -10.98
N GLN A 599 -11.06 10.84 -11.23
CA GLN A 599 -10.02 11.86 -11.26
C GLN A 599 -10.46 13.07 -10.45
N ALA A 600 -9.53 13.73 -9.78
CA ALA A 600 -9.76 15.03 -9.17
C ALA A 600 -8.50 15.88 -9.13
N LEU A 601 -8.63 17.18 -9.36
CA LEU A 601 -7.57 18.13 -9.09
C LEU A 601 -7.72 18.60 -7.64
N VAL A 602 -6.79 18.19 -6.80
CA VAL A 602 -6.73 18.53 -5.38
C VAL A 602 -5.80 19.73 -5.21
N LYS A 603 -6.31 20.79 -4.60
CA LYS A 603 -5.52 21.92 -4.13
C LYS A 603 -5.28 21.77 -2.63
N THR A 604 -4.04 21.97 -2.22
CA THR A 604 -3.61 21.94 -0.84
C THR A 604 -2.91 23.23 -0.48
N GLU A 605 -3.26 23.81 0.65
CA GLU A 605 -2.69 25.04 1.20
C GLU A 605 -2.07 24.74 2.56
N TRP A 606 -0.86 25.27 2.79
CA TRP A 606 -0.22 25.22 4.10
C TRP A 606 -0.59 26.49 4.85
N ARG A 607 -1.38 26.36 5.90
CA ARG A 607 -1.90 27.47 6.69
C ARG A 607 -1.19 27.58 8.02
N GLY A 608 -0.97 28.82 8.43
CA GLY A 608 -0.38 29.15 9.73
C GLY A 608 1.12 28.91 9.80
N ALA A 609 1.82 28.62 8.70
CA ALA A 609 3.26 28.39 8.72
C ALA A 609 4.03 29.72 8.97
N ARG A 610 4.63 29.83 10.15
CA ARG A 610 5.64 30.84 10.47
C ARG A 610 6.99 30.14 10.52
N GLY A 611 7.96 30.68 9.80
CA GLY A 611 9.27 30.08 9.76
C GLY A 611 10.36 31.09 9.51
N ARG A 612 11.59 30.61 9.68
CA ARG A 612 12.78 31.33 9.26
C ARG A 612 13.34 30.66 8.04
N THR A 613 13.69 31.48 7.07
CA THR A 613 14.51 31.05 5.95
C THR A 613 15.97 31.09 6.40
N GLU A 614 16.66 29.98 6.24
CA GLU A 614 18.08 29.85 6.53
C GLU A 614 18.84 29.56 5.24
N ASP A 615 19.93 30.31 5.00
CA ASP A 615 20.95 29.88 4.05
C ASP A 615 21.75 28.76 4.70
N VAL A 616 21.77 27.57 4.09
CA VAL A 616 22.45 26.40 4.64
C VAL A 616 23.98 26.54 4.50
N GLY A 617 24.46 27.51 3.69
CA GLY A 617 25.88 27.86 3.59
C GLY A 617 26.75 26.79 2.91
N ILE A 618 26.14 25.73 2.39
CA ILE A 618 26.79 24.63 1.67
C ILE A 618 26.14 24.49 0.29
N ASP A 619 26.94 24.09 -0.69
CA ASP A 619 26.39 23.68 -1.98
C ASP A 619 25.78 22.29 -1.82
N HIS A 620 24.91 21.89 -2.76
CA HIS A 620 24.39 20.54 -2.81
C HIS A 620 24.67 19.88 -4.16
N GLU A 621 24.90 18.57 -4.14
CA GLU A 621 24.89 17.70 -5.32
C GLU A 621 23.67 16.80 -5.21
N ILE A 622 22.84 16.76 -6.25
CA ILE A 622 21.62 15.94 -6.30
C ILE A 622 21.82 14.87 -7.36
N ARG A 623 21.73 13.59 -7.01
CA ARG A 623 21.79 12.51 -7.99
C ARG A 623 20.41 11.92 -8.14
N LEU A 624 19.95 11.81 -9.38
CA LEU A 624 18.68 11.17 -9.71
C LEU A 624 18.98 9.92 -10.50
N PHE A 625 18.48 8.80 -10.00
CA PHE A 625 18.68 7.51 -10.63
C PHE A 625 17.45 7.20 -11.47
N GLU A 626 17.71 6.82 -12.71
CA GLU A 626 16.66 6.54 -13.68
C GLU A 626 16.42 5.04 -13.75
N TYR A 627 15.15 4.67 -13.69
CA TYR A 627 14.71 3.29 -13.84
C TYR A 627 13.59 3.27 -14.86
N ASP A 628 13.42 2.18 -15.60
CA ASP A 628 12.25 2.00 -16.49
C ASP A 628 10.94 2.19 -15.72
N SER A 629 10.94 1.74 -14.47
CA SER A 629 9.82 1.89 -13.54
C SER A 629 9.83 3.21 -12.75
N LEU A 630 10.68 4.17 -13.10
CA LEU A 630 10.77 5.51 -12.48
C LEU A 630 11.52 6.47 -13.42
N ASN A 631 10.87 6.86 -14.51
CA ASN A 631 11.42 7.73 -15.54
C ASN A 631 11.27 9.22 -15.16
N LEU A 632 11.82 9.61 -14.01
CA LEU A 632 11.68 10.97 -13.50
C LEU A 632 12.41 11.99 -14.37
N VAL A 633 13.59 11.64 -14.85
CA VAL A 633 14.46 12.56 -15.58
C VAL A 633 13.84 12.93 -16.91
N ASN A 634 13.51 11.96 -17.77
CA ASN A 634 12.95 12.30 -19.08
C ASN A 634 11.54 12.90 -18.92
N ARG A 635 10.71 12.40 -17.99
CA ARG A 635 9.34 12.91 -17.82
C ARG A 635 9.28 14.34 -17.32
N LEU A 636 10.20 14.74 -16.44
CA LEU A 636 10.32 16.12 -15.97
C LEU A 636 11.25 16.98 -16.83
N GLY A 637 11.84 16.41 -17.90
CA GLY A 637 12.78 17.11 -18.78
C GLY A 637 13.98 17.68 -18.03
N LEU A 638 14.47 17.00 -16.99
CA LEU A 638 15.58 17.51 -16.18
C LEU A 638 16.84 17.60 -17.05
N GLN A 639 17.53 18.75 -16.98
CA GLN A 639 18.71 19.00 -17.82
C GLN A 639 20.01 18.81 -17.04
N HIS A 640 20.95 18.08 -17.63
CA HIS A 640 22.28 17.93 -17.05
C HIS A 640 23.06 19.24 -17.15
N ASN A 641 23.70 19.65 -16.06
CA ASN A 641 24.50 20.89 -16.05
C ASN A 641 25.80 20.77 -16.87
N GLU A 642 26.26 19.53 -17.15
CA GLU A 642 27.45 19.23 -17.96
C GLU A 642 27.09 18.20 -19.06
N PRO A 643 26.54 18.62 -20.21
CA PRO A 643 26.03 17.70 -21.23
C PRO A 643 27.10 16.73 -21.78
N ASP A 644 28.37 17.12 -21.76
CA ASP A 644 29.47 16.26 -22.18
C ASP A 644 29.71 15.10 -21.21
N VAL A 645 29.54 15.32 -19.91
CA VAL A 645 29.63 14.25 -18.90
C VAL A 645 28.45 13.30 -19.03
N ALA A 646 27.24 13.82 -19.24
CA ALA A 646 26.07 12.98 -19.49
C ALA A 646 26.28 12.07 -20.72
N ARG A 647 26.81 12.63 -21.82
CA ARG A 647 27.13 11.85 -23.03
C ARG A 647 28.20 10.79 -22.76
N ALA A 648 29.29 11.15 -22.07
CA ALA A 648 30.34 10.19 -21.73
C ALA A 648 29.83 9.05 -20.81
N LEU A 649 28.92 9.36 -19.88
CA LEU A 649 28.30 8.35 -19.01
C LEU A 649 27.39 7.41 -19.80
N GLN A 650 26.56 7.96 -20.70
CA GLN A 650 25.69 7.21 -21.59
C GLN A 650 26.47 6.31 -22.56
N GLU A 651 27.64 6.74 -23.02
CA GLU A 651 28.55 5.96 -23.87
C GLU A 651 29.35 4.89 -23.11
N SER A 652 29.58 5.08 -21.80
CA SER A 652 30.37 4.16 -20.97
C SER A 652 29.59 3.01 -20.32
N THR A 653 28.26 3.11 -20.28
CA THR A 653 27.38 2.15 -19.60
C THR A 653 26.85 1.10 -20.58
N ASP A 654 27.71 0.16 -20.99
CA ASP A 654 27.30 -1.04 -21.75
C ASP A 654 26.48 -2.03 -20.89
N ASP A 655 26.57 -1.93 -19.56
CA ASP A 655 25.70 -2.66 -18.63
C ASP A 655 24.50 -1.77 -18.23
N ASN A 656 23.31 -2.11 -18.73
CA ASN A 656 22.00 -1.51 -18.43
C ASN A 656 21.63 -1.40 -16.93
N ARG A 657 22.53 -1.72 -15.99
CA ARG A 657 22.25 -1.78 -14.55
C ARG A 657 22.58 -0.50 -13.79
N ASP A 658 23.38 0.41 -14.37
CA ASP A 658 23.86 1.62 -13.69
C ASP A 658 23.67 2.90 -14.53
N GLN A 659 22.47 3.15 -15.06
CA GLN A 659 22.16 4.46 -15.65
C GLN A 659 21.89 5.49 -14.54
N TRP A 660 22.95 6.13 -14.03
CA TRP A 660 22.84 7.26 -13.12
C TRP A 660 22.98 8.58 -13.88
N GLN A 661 22.07 9.52 -13.63
CA GLN A 661 22.19 10.90 -14.12
C GLN A 661 22.53 11.82 -12.93
N VAL A 662 23.74 12.37 -12.90
CA VAL A 662 24.24 13.20 -11.77
C VAL A 662 23.91 14.67 -12.02
N TYR A 663 23.07 15.26 -11.18
CA TYR A 663 22.78 16.70 -11.23
C TYR A 663 23.66 17.45 -10.24
N ARG A 664 24.72 18.09 -10.74
CA ARG A 664 25.62 18.91 -9.91
C ARG A 664 25.17 20.36 -9.83
N ARG A 665 24.93 20.85 -8.59
CA ARG A 665 24.59 22.23 -8.19
C ARG A 665 23.13 22.62 -8.48
N PRO A 666 22.23 22.61 -7.47
CA PRO A 666 20.98 23.33 -7.60
C PRO A 666 21.31 24.81 -7.80
N PHE A 667 20.60 25.48 -8.71
CA PHE A 667 20.85 26.90 -8.98
C PHE A 667 20.47 27.78 -7.76
N ALA A 668 19.66 27.21 -6.87
CA ALA A 668 19.19 27.84 -5.66
C ALA A 668 18.87 26.79 -4.60
N GLU A 669 18.98 27.18 -3.34
CA GLU A 669 18.52 26.39 -2.20
C GLU A 669 17.79 27.30 -1.22
N THR A 670 16.77 26.75 -0.56
CA THR A 670 16.09 27.45 0.52
C THR A 670 15.73 26.44 1.60
N ARG A 671 16.36 26.57 2.78
CA ARG A 671 15.91 25.84 3.97
C ARG A 671 14.93 26.70 4.73
N LEU A 672 13.82 26.08 5.09
CA LEU A 672 12.73 26.72 5.79
C LEU A 672 12.43 25.90 7.05
N VAL A 673 12.72 26.48 8.20
CA VAL A 673 12.41 25.88 9.50
C VAL A 673 11.16 26.55 10.03
N LEU A 674 10.10 25.77 10.21
CA LEU A 674 8.82 26.28 10.70
C LEU A 674 8.81 26.22 12.23
N GLU A 675 8.54 27.37 12.85
CA GLU A 675 8.54 27.53 14.30
C GLU A 675 7.23 27.07 14.94
N ASN A 676 6.20 26.80 14.13
CA ASN A 676 4.88 26.43 14.60
C ASN A 676 4.25 25.31 13.78
N ASP A 677 3.15 24.81 14.33
CA ASP A 677 2.32 23.79 13.73
C ASP A 677 1.69 24.27 12.42
N VAL A 678 1.85 23.48 11.35
CA VAL A 678 1.34 23.79 10.02
C VAL A 678 0.08 23.02 9.74
N THR A 679 -1.00 23.73 9.44
CA THR A 679 -2.27 23.10 9.09
C THR A 679 -2.39 22.96 7.58
N ILE A 680 -2.50 21.73 7.10
CA ILE A 680 -2.75 21.39 5.71
C ILE A 680 -4.26 21.46 5.46
N ALA A 681 -4.68 22.52 4.77
CA ALA A 681 -6.04 22.63 4.24
C ALA A 681 -6.07 22.07 2.82
N SER A 682 -7.03 21.21 2.50
CA SER A 682 -7.18 20.69 1.14
C SER A 682 -8.60 20.88 0.64
N GLU A 683 -8.72 21.18 -0.65
CA GLU A 683 -9.97 21.33 -1.37
C GLU A 683 -9.88 20.64 -2.74
N VAL A 684 -11.02 20.15 -3.22
CA VAL A 684 -11.13 19.59 -4.57
C VAL A 684 -11.53 20.74 -5.49
N LEU A 685 -10.67 21.12 -6.43
CA LEU A 685 -10.97 22.16 -7.44
C LEU A 685 -11.85 21.61 -8.55
N TRP A 686 -11.64 20.34 -8.89
CA TRP A 686 -12.35 19.65 -9.95
C TRP A 686 -12.40 18.16 -9.64
N GLU A 687 -13.51 17.50 -9.96
CA GLU A 687 -13.60 16.04 -9.93
C GLU A 687 -14.44 15.54 -11.11
N ARG A 688 -14.07 14.35 -11.61
CA ARG A 688 -14.80 13.63 -12.64
C ARG A 688 -14.87 12.16 -12.28
N ARG A 689 -16.04 11.58 -12.55
CA ARG A 689 -16.29 10.15 -12.46
C ARG A 689 -16.48 9.58 -13.84
N LEU A 690 -15.80 8.48 -14.09
CA LEU A 690 -16.00 7.70 -15.30
C LEU A 690 -16.84 6.48 -14.94
N ARG A 691 -17.75 6.13 -15.85
CA ARG A 691 -18.59 4.96 -15.70
C ARG A 691 -17.82 3.70 -16.04
#